data_AF-A0A9D4TFF6-F1
#
_entry.id   AF-A0A9D4TFF6-F1
#
_cell.length_a   1.000
_cell.length_b   1.000
_cell.length_c   1.000
_cell.angle_alpha   90.00
_cell.angle_beta   90.00
_cell.angle_gamma   90.00
#
_symmetry.space_group_name_H-M   'P 1'
#
loop_
_entity.id
_entity.type
_entity.pdbx_description
1 polymer ?
#
loop_
_entity_poly.entity_id
_entity_poly.type
_entity_poly.pdbx_seq_one_letter_code
_entity_poly.pdbx_strand_id
1 'polypeptide(L)'
;MLLCGALAVVAQEPVQVPGYKCPKACAKDPNCHCASHDIPGGFKPNDVPQFVVLTNDDAITITTAPVIVGITSTHNNPQGCEIPATWFVSMNYTDYHLVQEVYMKNHEIATHTLYHVADPDLFQIVGMKLWLNQTAHVPLEKLRGFRAPFLMHSPEQRTILQQNGFLYDSSIPEPFPTATSPSGNDRLWPYTMDYGLPQRCDLGTGPCSINESLPGLWEFPMWDVQDDSGVVLTNMDPQGDIYEAYKREFDRSYGGNRSPVGVYIHAAWLMDKTRNAEMNQFVNYALSHENTWFVTISEVIEWMKDPVDAITYANQRNAKGCDPPTDMWFPSGSFCQGITCVNGNFSDTSCECVCAAEFITAQPGWCIDPETKACTVPKVYDNTVRAFACPAGSVRDPPKAAAAAAPTDVSTASCGHPLQDFVGLGISGTDDNAALYTQALRAVDGSCDTCASARAPSGNFFTLVLPARTSVSSVQLTTGESAKGAFIFVGDEASNNGMDNPVCAMNLNLPANTAVSVNCTGTGKYVTLAVPKDLVICDIYVTGAPATPLASPSPEPVGNPGQSATPTATATSDDLVSQLLNETNSDGSFQTTSEGGGEAGPDYSRLGMEGVNPGTDPTHDELVQQLTSTYEQEIAVINSVHKAPKKKQGGKKDRKLM
;
A
#
# COMPACT_ATOMS: atom_id res chain seq x y z
N MET A 1 23.40 -53.70 -33.28
CA MET A 1 22.13 -53.06 -32.88
C MET A 1 21.99 -53.22 -31.37
N LEU A 2 22.33 -52.18 -30.61
CA LEU A 2 21.93 -52.03 -29.21
C LEU A 2 21.42 -50.60 -29.09
N LEU A 3 20.10 -50.46 -28.93
CA LEU A 3 19.44 -49.17 -28.75
C LEU A 3 19.63 -48.70 -27.31
N CYS A 4 20.21 -47.50 -27.15
CA CYS A 4 20.08 -46.68 -25.95
C CYS A 4 18.61 -46.23 -25.80
N GLY A 5 17.96 -46.61 -24.70
CA GLY A 5 16.71 -45.99 -24.26
C GLY A 5 17.04 -44.85 -23.31
N ALA A 6 16.91 -43.61 -23.78
CA ALA A 6 16.89 -42.43 -22.92
C ALA A 6 15.53 -42.37 -22.21
N LEU A 7 15.53 -42.50 -20.89
CA LEU A 7 14.39 -42.17 -20.04
C LEU A 7 14.28 -40.65 -19.97
N ALA A 8 13.34 -40.09 -20.73
CA ALA A 8 12.90 -38.72 -20.54
C ALA A 8 12.15 -38.66 -19.20
N VAL A 9 12.71 -37.93 -18.23
CA VAL A 9 11.98 -37.48 -17.04
C VAL A 9 10.97 -36.46 -17.54
N VAL A 10 9.70 -36.86 -17.63
CA VAL A 10 8.60 -35.94 -17.86
C VAL A 10 8.41 -35.18 -16.54
N ALA A 11 8.68 -33.88 -16.54
CA ALA A 11 8.26 -33.00 -15.46
C ALA A 11 6.75 -33.16 -15.29
N GLN A 12 6.34 -33.69 -14.14
CA GLN A 12 4.95 -33.94 -13.83
C GLN A 12 4.29 -32.58 -13.56
N GLU A 13 3.24 -32.23 -14.31
CA GLU A 13 2.53 -30.96 -14.09
C GLU A 13 2.02 -30.92 -12.64
N PRO A 14 2.32 -29.86 -11.86
CA PRO A 14 1.88 -29.77 -10.48
C PRO A 14 0.37 -29.80 -10.42
N VAL A 15 -0.19 -30.45 -9.40
CA VAL A 15 -1.64 -30.58 -9.18
C VAL A 15 -2.28 -29.19 -9.13
N GLN A 16 -2.76 -28.71 -10.27
CA GLN A 16 -3.36 -27.38 -10.40
C GLN A 16 -4.70 -27.37 -9.66
N VAL A 17 -5.00 -26.27 -8.98
CA VAL A 17 -6.37 -25.97 -8.54
C VAL A 17 -7.30 -26.09 -9.76
N PRO A 18 -8.38 -26.88 -9.69
CA PRO A 18 -9.25 -27.08 -10.84
C PRO A 18 -9.72 -25.74 -11.44
N GLY A 19 -9.29 -25.44 -12.67
CA GLY A 19 -9.64 -24.21 -13.37
C GLY A 19 -8.54 -23.13 -13.37
N TYR A 20 -7.58 -23.17 -12.43
CA TYR A 20 -6.42 -22.29 -12.47
C TYR A 20 -5.49 -22.69 -13.61
N LYS A 21 -5.05 -21.72 -14.40
CA LYS A 21 -4.15 -21.93 -15.54
C LYS A 21 -3.15 -20.80 -15.64
N CYS A 22 -1.90 -21.09 -15.33
CA CYS A 22 -0.80 -20.18 -15.63
C CYS A 22 -0.51 -20.18 -17.14
N PRO A 23 -0.66 -19.06 -17.86
CA PRO A 23 -0.33 -19.00 -19.27
C PRO A 23 1.17 -18.91 -19.49
N LYS A 24 1.64 -19.47 -20.62
CA LYS A 24 3.05 -19.42 -21.03
C LYS A 24 3.62 -18.00 -21.21
N ALA A 25 2.75 -17.00 -21.35
CA ALA A 25 3.15 -15.60 -21.44
C ALA A 25 3.73 -15.10 -20.11
N CYS A 26 3.17 -15.52 -18.97
CA CYS A 26 3.66 -15.15 -17.64
C CYS A 26 5.12 -15.53 -17.43
N ALA A 27 5.51 -16.75 -17.84
CA ALA A 27 6.89 -17.22 -17.73
C ALA A 27 7.93 -16.41 -18.54
N LYS A 28 7.49 -15.50 -19.43
CA LYS A 28 8.37 -14.60 -20.19
C LYS A 28 8.42 -13.18 -19.61
N ASP A 29 7.54 -12.88 -18.66
CA ASP A 29 7.45 -11.56 -18.03
C ASP A 29 8.10 -11.63 -16.63
N PRO A 30 9.19 -10.89 -16.38
CA PRO A 30 9.89 -10.90 -15.11
C PRO A 30 9.09 -10.29 -13.94
N ASN A 31 7.94 -9.65 -14.17
CA ASN A 31 7.03 -9.24 -13.09
C ASN A 31 5.77 -10.10 -13.00
N CYS A 32 5.70 -11.21 -13.73
CA CYS A 32 4.59 -12.16 -13.60
C CYS A 32 5.07 -13.47 -12.97
N HIS A 33 4.47 -13.83 -11.84
CA HIS A 33 4.78 -15.07 -11.14
C HIS A 33 3.48 -15.80 -10.84
N CYS A 34 3.28 -16.96 -11.46
CA CYS A 34 2.10 -17.77 -11.16
C CYS A 34 2.22 -18.46 -9.80
N ALA A 35 1.08 -18.70 -9.16
CA ALA A 35 1.00 -19.50 -7.95
C ALA A 35 1.56 -20.90 -8.21
N SER A 36 2.65 -21.23 -7.53
CA SER A 36 3.28 -22.54 -7.58
C SER A 36 4.04 -22.82 -6.28
N HIS A 37 4.16 -24.11 -5.94
CA HIS A 37 5.12 -24.58 -4.95
C HIS A 37 6.50 -24.84 -5.58
N ASP A 38 6.65 -24.69 -6.90
CA ASP A 38 7.95 -24.78 -7.56
C ASP A 38 8.86 -23.62 -7.13
N ILE A 39 10.14 -23.93 -6.95
CA ILE A 39 11.16 -22.96 -6.58
C ILE A 39 11.33 -21.91 -7.69
N PRO A 40 11.26 -20.60 -7.38
CA PRO A 40 11.55 -19.53 -8.34
C PRO A 40 12.94 -19.71 -8.96
N GLY A 41 13.04 -19.58 -10.29
CA GLY A 41 14.29 -19.81 -11.04
C GLY A 41 14.63 -21.29 -11.29
N GLY A 42 13.85 -22.25 -10.77
CA GLY A 42 14.04 -23.68 -11.01
C GLY A 42 15.29 -24.27 -10.36
N PHE A 43 15.80 -23.64 -9.30
CA PHE A 43 16.94 -24.12 -8.53
C PHE A 43 16.61 -25.42 -7.77
N LYS A 44 17.65 -26.15 -7.37
CA LYS A 44 17.50 -27.23 -6.41
C LYS A 44 17.36 -26.65 -5.00
N PRO A 45 16.62 -27.30 -4.09
CA PRO A 45 16.44 -26.80 -2.72
C PRO A 45 17.71 -26.30 -2.02
N ASN A 46 18.82 -27.05 -2.11
CA ASN A 46 20.06 -26.68 -1.42
C ASN A 46 20.77 -25.44 -2.01
N ASP A 47 20.42 -25.04 -3.22
CA ASP A 47 20.99 -23.89 -3.92
C ASP A 47 20.16 -22.61 -3.67
N VAL A 48 19.06 -22.69 -2.91
CA VAL A 48 18.15 -21.56 -2.64
C VAL A 48 18.41 -21.00 -1.24
N PRO A 49 18.49 -19.66 -1.06
CA PRO A 49 18.48 -19.06 0.26
C PRO A 49 17.22 -19.46 1.05
N GLN A 50 17.38 -19.84 2.32
CA GLN A 50 16.21 -19.94 3.20
C GLN A 50 15.85 -18.54 3.70
N PHE A 51 14.66 -18.06 3.35
CA PHE A 51 14.15 -16.81 3.89
C PHE A 51 13.29 -17.05 5.14
N VAL A 52 13.47 -16.18 6.14
CA VAL A 52 12.58 -16.05 7.30
C VAL A 52 12.08 -14.61 7.34
N VAL A 53 10.77 -14.41 7.35
CA VAL A 53 10.15 -13.09 7.41
C VAL A 53 9.51 -12.89 8.78
N LEU A 54 10.12 -12.02 9.58
CA LEU A 54 9.55 -11.57 10.86
C LEU A 54 8.67 -10.35 10.58
N THR A 55 7.39 -10.43 10.98
CA THR A 55 6.48 -9.30 10.87
C THR A 55 5.93 -8.90 12.22
N ASN A 56 5.64 -7.60 12.37
CA ASN A 56 4.89 -7.08 13.50
C ASN A 56 3.70 -6.28 13.01
N ASP A 57 2.52 -6.58 13.54
CA ASP A 57 1.31 -5.84 13.21
C ASP A 57 1.01 -4.80 14.33
N ASP A 58 0.12 -3.87 14.04
CA ASP A 58 -0.38 -2.80 14.91
C ASP A 58 0.58 -1.62 15.19
N ALA A 59 0.17 -0.80 16.16
CA ALA A 59 0.75 0.49 16.47
C ALA A 59 2.21 0.39 16.96
N ILE A 60 3.05 1.26 16.42
CA ILE A 60 4.42 1.45 16.90
C ILE A 60 4.39 2.45 18.06
N THR A 61 4.65 1.96 19.26
CA THR A 61 4.58 2.73 20.51
C THR A 61 5.86 2.57 21.30
N ILE A 62 6.05 3.44 22.31
CA ILE A 62 7.16 3.34 23.26
C ILE A 62 7.22 1.98 24.00
N THR A 63 6.12 1.23 24.01
CA THR A 63 6.04 -0.10 24.64
C THR A 63 6.20 -1.25 23.66
N THR A 64 5.75 -1.11 22.41
CA THR A 64 5.76 -2.18 21.40
C THR A 64 7.05 -2.19 20.59
N ALA A 65 7.56 -1.01 20.21
CA ALA A 65 8.77 -0.90 19.39
C ALA A 65 9.99 -1.61 20.02
N PRO A 66 10.30 -1.43 21.33
CA PRO A 66 11.46 -2.08 21.94
C PRO A 66 11.39 -3.61 21.98
N VAL A 67 10.20 -4.22 21.90
CA VAL A 67 10.03 -5.68 21.95
C VAL A 67 10.60 -6.33 20.70
N ILE A 68 10.24 -5.81 19.53
CA ILE A 68 10.69 -6.33 18.24
C ILE A 68 12.11 -5.84 17.95
N VAL A 69 12.37 -4.54 18.15
CA VAL A 69 13.70 -3.94 17.92
C VAL A 69 14.75 -4.59 18.82
N GLY A 70 14.39 -4.99 20.04
CA GLY A 70 15.29 -5.70 20.95
C GLY A 70 15.74 -7.07 20.43
N ILE A 71 14.89 -7.77 19.67
CA ILE A 71 15.24 -9.03 19.01
C ILE A 71 16.06 -8.75 17.76
N THR A 72 15.61 -7.82 16.93
CA THR A 72 16.20 -7.58 15.61
C THR A 72 17.59 -6.95 15.69
N SER A 73 17.84 -6.10 16.68
CA SER A 73 19.16 -5.48 16.90
C SER A 73 20.17 -6.35 17.63
N THR A 74 19.74 -7.48 18.21
CA THR A 74 20.63 -8.41 18.93
C THR A 74 21.03 -9.63 18.12
N HIS A 75 20.47 -9.78 16.90
CA HIS A 75 20.77 -10.86 15.97
C HIS A 75 21.22 -10.27 14.64
N ASN A 76 22.13 -10.98 13.98
CA ASN A 76 22.71 -10.52 12.72
C ASN A 76 22.57 -11.60 11.65
N ASN A 77 22.25 -11.17 10.44
CA ASN A 77 22.37 -12.02 9.26
C ASN A 77 23.87 -12.29 8.94
N PRO A 78 24.20 -13.27 8.07
CA PRO A 78 25.58 -13.70 7.82
C PRO A 78 26.58 -12.59 7.41
N GLN A 79 26.10 -11.50 6.80
CA GLN A 79 26.90 -10.33 6.43
C GLN A 79 27.25 -9.40 7.61
N GLY A 80 26.69 -9.65 8.79
CA GLY A 80 26.92 -8.85 10.00
C GLY A 80 25.91 -7.72 10.24
N CYS A 81 24.91 -7.53 9.37
CA CYS A 81 23.85 -6.55 9.62
C CYS A 81 22.82 -7.07 10.61
N GLU A 82 22.25 -6.17 11.43
CA GLU A 82 21.05 -6.44 12.23
C GLU A 82 19.96 -7.07 11.32
N ILE A 83 19.21 -8.05 11.84
CA ILE A 83 18.14 -8.66 11.07
C ILE A 83 16.99 -7.66 10.88
N PRO A 84 16.37 -7.56 9.70
CA PRO A 84 15.21 -6.69 9.50
C PRO A 84 13.91 -7.39 9.91
N ALA A 85 12.82 -6.62 9.86
CA ALA A 85 11.45 -7.07 10.08
C ALA A 85 10.51 -6.19 9.26
N THR A 86 9.30 -6.68 8.97
CA THR A 86 8.25 -5.93 8.26
C THR A 86 7.18 -5.49 9.24
N TRP A 87 6.89 -4.18 9.32
CA TRP A 87 5.95 -3.62 10.27
C TRP A 87 4.66 -3.20 9.56
N PHE A 88 3.56 -3.88 9.83
CA PHE A 88 2.24 -3.48 9.35
C PHE A 88 1.61 -2.51 10.35
N VAL A 89 1.74 -1.21 10.07
CA VAL A 89 1.43 -0.15 11.04
C VAL A 89 -0.01 0.33 10.88
N SER A 90 -0.73 0.43 12.00
CA SER A 90 -2.03 1.11 12.09
C SER A 90 -1.88 2.51 12.71
N MET A 91 -2.75 3.48 12.37
CA MET A 91 -2.56 4.87 12.82
C MET A 91 -2.82 5.02 14.31
N ASN A 92 -3.88 4.39 14.83
CA ASN A 92 -4.30 4.57 16.22
C ASN A 92 -3.15 4.30 17.20
N TYR A 93 -2.80 5.30 18.01
CA TYR A 93 -1.74 5.26 19.02
C TYR A 93 -0.30 5.16 18.49
N THR A 94 -0.07 5.09 17.18
CA THR A 94 1.28 5.07 16.63
C THR A 94 2.00 6.39 16.88
N ASP A 95 3.22 6.29 17.38
CA ASP A 95 4.16 7.39 17.45
C ASP A 95 4.96 7.43 16.14
N TYR A 96 4.69 8.42 15.31
CA TYR A 96 5.33 8.58 14.01
C TYR A 96 6.85 8.76 14.13
N HIS A 97 7.37 9.28 15.24
CA HIS A 97 8.81 9.38 15.44
C HIS A 97 9.45 8.00 15.58
N LEU A 98 8.79 7.08 16.28
CA LEU A 98 9.25 5.69 16.38
C LEU A 98 9.17 4.96 15.03
N VAL A 99 8.20 5.31 14.18
CA VAL A 99 8.16 4.82 12.79
C VAL A 99 9.43 5.26 12.04
N GLN A 100 9.84 6.53 12.19
CA GLN A 100 11.10 7.02 11.62
C GLN A 100 12.29 6.21 12.13
N GLU A 101 12.39 5.96 13.44
CA GLU A 101 13.49 5.17 14.01
C GLU A 101 13.52 3.73 13.48
N VAL A 102 12.36 3.09 13.39
CA VAL A 102 12.22 1.73 12.86
C VAL A 102 12.65 1.68 11.39
N TYR A 103 12.17 2.61 10.56
CA TYR A 103 12.58 2.68 9.16
C TYR A 103 14.09 2.91 9.01
N MET A 104 14.66 3.86 9.76
CA MET A 104 16.10 4.16 9.75
C MET A 104 16.98 3.00 10.22
N LYS A 105 16.40 1.98 10.86
CA LYS A 105 17.05 0.71 11.22
C LYS A 105 16.93 -0.38 10.15
N ASN A 106 16.63 -0.02 8.91
CA ASN A 106 16.45 -0.95 7.77
C ASN A 106 15.28 -1.93 7.92
N HIS A 107 14.29 -1.59 8.76
CA HIS A 107 13.01 -2.32 8.76
C HIS A 107 12.10 -1.83 7.63
N GLU A 108 11.23 -2.72 7.14
CA GLU A 108 10.18 -2.35 6.19
C GLU A 108 8.96 -1.80 6.93
N ILE A 109 8.38 -0.71 6.42
CA ILE A 109 7.11 -0.15 6.89
C ILE A 109 6.03 -0.41 5.85
N ALA A 110 4.99 -1.13 6.26
CA ALA A 110 3.80 -1.47 5.51
C ALA A 110 2.55 -0.93 6.23
N THR A 111 1.39 -0.92 5.57
CA THR A 111 0.17 -0.32 6.14
C THR A 111 -0.79 -1.37 6.70
N HIS A 112 -1.51 -0.98 7.76
CA HIS A 112 -2.50 -1.80 8.47
C HIS A 112 -3.76 -0.99 8.81
N THR A 113 -4.17 -0.12 7.89
CA THR A 113 -5.32 0.82 8.00
C THR A 113 -5.17 1.94 9.03
N LEU A 114 -6.00 2.99 8.93
CA LEU A 114 -6.01 4.08 9.90
C LEU A 114 -6.54 3.61 11.27
N TYR A 115 -7.76 3.10 11.30
CA TYR A 115 -8.47 2.83 12.55
C TYR A 115 -8.54 1.34 12.93
N HIS A 116 -7.80 0.48 12.25
CA HIS A 116 -7.78 -0.97 12.49
C HIS A 116 -9.19 -1.58 12.39
N VAL A 117 -9.88 -1.29 11.28
CA VAL A 117 -11.26 -1.74 11.04
C VAL A 117 -11.31 -2.98 10.16
N ALA A 118 -12.39 -3.75 10.35
CA ALA A 118 -12.81 -4.77 9.40
C ALA A 118 -13.18 -4.17 8.04
N ASP A 119 -13.01 -4.95 6.96
CA ASP A 119 -13.44 -4.59 5.59
C ASP A 119 -13.05 -3.16 5.19
N PRO A 120 -11.74 -2.85 5.15
CA PRO A 120 -11.29 -1.47 5.01
C PRO A 120 -11.58 -0.90 3.62
N ASP A 121 -12.09 0.33 3.60
CA ASP A 121 -12.34 1.09 2.38
C ASP A 121 -11.09 1.85 1.90
N LEU A 122 -11.25 2.63 0.83
CA LEU A 122 -10.18 3.46 0.27
C LEU A 122 -9.57 4.42 1.31
N PHE A 123 -10.40 5.03 2.15
CA PHE A 123 -9.95 5.98 3.17
C PHE A 123 -9.07 5.29 4.20
N GLN A 124 -9.44 4.08 4.62
CA GLN A 124 -8.63 3.28 5.54
C GLN A 124 -7.29 2.86 4.93
N ILE A 125 -7.30 2.38 3.70
CA ILE A 125 -6.12 1.80 3.03
C ILE A 125 -5.15 2.90 2.57
N VAL A 126 -5.62 3.82 1.72
CA VAL A 126 -4.77 4.88 1.14
C VAL A 126 -4.50 5.98 2.14
N GLY A 127 -5.46 6.29 3.00
CA GLY A 127 -5.26 7.28 4.07
C GLY A 127 -4.12 6.88 5.00
N MET A 128 -3.93 5.59 5.30
CA MET A 128 -2.79 5.13 6.11
C MET A 128 -1.44 5.35 5.42
N LYS A 129 -1.38 5.09 4.11
CA LYS A 129 -0.18 5.34 3.29
C LYS A 129 0.19 6.83 3.29
N LEU A 130 -0.80 7.70 3.09
CA LEU A 130 -0.60 9.15 3.12
C LEU A 130 -0.23 9.65 4.52
N TRP A 131 -0.86 9.13 5.57
CA TRP A 131 -0.57 9.52 6.95
C TRP A 131 0.87 9.20 7.34
N LEU A 132 1.37 8.00 7.05
CA LEU A 132 2.76 7.62 7.31
C LEU A 132 3.75 8.50 6.55
N ASN A 133 3.46 8.84 5.29
CA ASN A 133 4.32 9.74 4.53
C ASN A 133 4.31 11.18 5.09
N GLN A 134 3.13 11.70 5.43
CA GLN A 134 3.00 13.08 5.88
C GLN A 134 3.53 13.29 7.30
N THR A 135 3.36 12.30 8.19
CA THR A 135 3.73 12.42 9.60
C THR A 135 5.08 11.79 9.91
N ALA A 136 5.34 10.57 9.42
CA ALA A 136 6.60 9.87 9.65
C ALA A 136 7.62 10.09 8.53
N HIS A 137 7.28 10.80 7.45
CA HIS A 137 8.21 11.08 6.34
C HIS A 137 8.79 9.84 5.64
N VAL A 138 8.16 8.67 5.81
CA VAL A 138 8.50 7.48 5.04
C VAL A 138 8.12 7.75 3.57
N PRO A 139 9.03 7.55 2.60
CA PRO A 139 8.73 7.83 1.20
C PRO A 139 7.53 7.00 0.71
N LEU A 140 6.63 7.61 -0.08
CA LEU A 140 5.41 6.94 -0.55
C LEU A 140 5.71 5.69 -1.36
N GLU A 141 6.78 5.74 -2.15
CA GLU A 141 7.27 4.64 -2.96
C GLU A 141 7.82 3.49 -2.12
N LYS A 142 8.05 3.66 -0.81
CA LYS A 142 8.50 2.62 0.13
C LYS A 142 7.35 2.02 0.94
N LEU A 143 6.19 2.66 0.97
CA LEU A 143 4.96 2.14 1.58
C LEU A 143 4.24 1.20 0.60
N ARG A 144 4.80 0.00 0.46
CA ARG A 144 4.48 -0.97 -0.60
C ARG A 144 3.56 -2.10 -0.14
N GLY A 145 3.62 -2.47 1.13
CA GLY A 145 2.89 -3.59 1.68
C GLY A 145 1.57 -3.21 2.34
N PHE A 146 0.62 -4.14 2.30
CA PHE A 146 -0.62 -4.07 3.08
C PHE A 146 -0.90 -5.40 3.78
N ARG A 147 -1.50 -5.31 4.96
CA ARG A 147 -2.19 -6.43 5.61
C ARG A 147 -3.53 -5.93 6.13
N ALA A 148 -4.59 -6.70 5.93
CA ALA A 148 -5.91 -6.39 6.42
C ALA A 148 -6.02 -6.66 7.94
N PRO A 149 -6.59 -5.74 8.73
CA PRO A 149 -6.93 -6.00 10.13
C PRO A 149 -7.73 -7.29 10.30
N PHE A 150 -7.38 -8.08 11.33
CA PHE A 150 -7.98 -9.39 11.60
C PHE A 150 -7.87 -10.39 10.44
N LEU A 151 -7.01 -10.10 9.47
CA LEU A 151 -6.88 -10.81 8.20
C LEU A 151 -8.18 -10.83 7.38
N MET A 152 -9.13 -9.94 7.63
CA MET A 152 -10.38 -9.88 6.87
C MET A 152 -10.14 -9.19 5.51
N HIS A 153 -9.98 -10.01 4.48
CA HIS A 153 -9.65 -9.58 3.12
C HIS A 153 -10.84 -9.68 2.17
N SER A 154 -10.90 -8.83 1.14
CA SER A 154 -11.98 -8.84 0.15
C SER A 154 -11.47 -8.50 -1.26
N PRO A 155 -12.19 -8.90 -2.33
CA PRO A 155 -11.86 -8.50 -3.70
C PRO A 155 -11.83 -6.98 -3.87
N GLU A 156 -12.74 -6.27 -3.20
CA GLU A 156 -12.80 -4.82 -3.22
C GLU A 156 -11.53 -4.21 -2.60
N GLN A 157 -11.07 -4.72 -1.45
CA GLN A 157 -9.83 -4.28 -0.82
C GLN A 157 -8.62 -4.52 -1.71
N ARG A 158 -8.47 -5.70 -2.31
CA ARG A 158 -7.35 -6.00 -3.22
C ARG A 158 -7.39 -5.15 -4.50
N THR A 159 -8.57 -4.82 -5.00
CA THR A 159 -8.74 -3.86 -6.10
C THR A 159 -8.23 -2.46 -5.72
N ILE A 160 -8.57 -1.98 -4.51
CA ILE A 160 -8.06 -0.72 -3.97
C ILE A 160 -6.53 -0.74 -3.86
N LEU A 161 -5.96 -1.84 -3.36
CA LEU A 161 -4.50 -2.00 -3.26
C LEU A 161 -3.82 -1.87 -4.62
N GLN A 162 -4.29 -2.63 -5.60
CA GLN A 162 -3.75 -2.60 -6.95
C GLN A 162 -3.85 -1.20 -7.57
N GLN A 163 -4.99 -0.53 -7.42
CA GLN A 163 -5.24 0.82 -7.96
C GLN A 163 -4.40 1.92 -7.32
N ASN A 164 -3.81 1.68 -6.14
CA ASN A 164 -3.13 2.70 -5.33
C ASN A 164 -1.65 2.37 -5.06
N GLY A 165 -1.04 1.61 -5.99
CA GLY A 165 0.40 1.40 -6.02
C GLY A 165 0.92 0.60 -4.84
N PHE A 166 0.12 -0.32 -4.30
CA PHE A 166 0.64 -1.35 -3.41
C PHE A 166 1.33 -2.43 -4.24
N LEU A 167 2.44 -2.95 -3.71
CA LEU A 167 3.19 -4.04 -4.32
C LEU A 167 2.59 -5.39 -3.93
N TYR A 168 2.20 -5.55 -2.67
CA TYR A 168 1.73 -6.84 -2.16
C TYR A 168 0.63 -6.70 -1.09
N ASP A 169 -0.23 -7.71 -1.05
CA ASP A 169 -1.10 -8.06 0.07
C ASP A 169 -0.48 -9.24 0.82
N SER A 170 -0.59 -9.24 2.15
CA SER A 170 -0.21 -10.38 3.00
C SER A 170 -1.30 -10.60 4.03
N SER A 171 -2.48 -10.95 3.55
CA SER A 171 -3.69 -11.11 4.36
C SER A 171 -4.30 -12.50 4.28
N ILE A 172 -3.90 -13.34 3.32
CA ILE A 172 -4.56 -14.61 3.02
C ILE A 172 -3.78 -15.77 3.67
N PRO A 173 -4.38 -16.51 4.63
CA PRO A 173 -3.76 -17.70 5.21
C PRO A 173 -3.54 -18.81 4.17
N GLU A 174 -2.45 -19.56 4.33
CA GLU A 174 -2.10 -20.71 3.50
C GLU A 174 -1.75 -21.92 4.38
N PRO A 175 -2.74 -22.79 4.67
CA PRO A 175 -2.50 -24.05 5.34
C PRO A 175 -1.96 -25.11 4.36
N PHE A 176 -1.56 -26.26 4.91
CA PHE A 176 -1.33 -27.49 4.13
C PHE A 176 -2.06 -28.68 4.79
N PRO A 177 -2.48 -29.72 4.04
CA PRO A 177 -2.41 -29.82 2.59
C PRO A 177 -3.51 -28.99 1.91
N THR A 178 -3.13 -28.30 0.85
CA THR A 178 -3.99 -27.64 -0.13
C THR A 178 -3.50 -28.01 -1.53
N ALA A 179 -4.21 -27.61 -2.59
CA ALA A 179 -3.72 -27.84 -3.94
C ALA A 179 -2.47 -26.99 -4.26
N THR A 180 -2.39 -25.79 -3.70
CA THR A 180 -1.25 -24.87 -3.82
C THR A 180 -0.08 -25.24 -2.91
N SER A 181 -0.35 -25.82 -1.75
CA SER A 181 0.62 -26.37 -0.78
C SER A 181 0.35 -27.84 -0.47
N PRO A 182 0.74 -28.79 -1.35
CA PRO A 182 0.40 -30.21 -1.19
C PRO A 182 0.91 -30.87 0.08
N SER A 183 2.01 -30.37 0.64
CA SER A 183 2.64 -30.91 1.85
C SER A 183 3.31 -29.80 2.66
N GLY A 184 3.73 -30.10 3.90
CA GLY A 184 4.53 -29.15 4.69
C GLY A 184 5.87 -28.80 4.05
N ASN A 185 6.41 -29.68 3.20
CA ASN A 185 7.69 -29.49 2.52
C ASN A 185 7.52 -28.83 1.13
N ASP A 186 6.30 -28.80 0.60
CA ASP A 186 5.97 -28.28 -0.73
C ASP A 186 4.91 -27.19 -0.57
N ARG A 187 5.33 -26.05 -0.02
CA ARG A 187 4.44 -24.92 0.27
C ARG A 187 4.46 -23.89 -0.87
N LEU A 188 3.34 -23.21 -1.06
CA LEU A 188 3.17 -22.15 -2.05
C LEU A 188 4.22 -21.05 -1.86
N TRP A 189 4.90 -20.65 -2.93
CA TRP A 189 5.70 -19.43 -2.96
C TRP A 189 4.83 -18.20 -3.24
N PRO A 190 5.25 -16.98 -2.85
CA PRO A 190 4.59 -15.75 -3.26
C PRO A 190 4.37 -15.68 -4.77
N TYR A 191 3.31 -15.03 -5.20
CA TYR A 191 2.92 -14.99 -6.61
C TYR A 191 2.19 -13.71 -6.94
N THR A 192 2.09 -13.38 -8.22
CA THR A 192 1.30 -12.25 -8.69
C THR A 192 -0.11 -12.69 -9.06
N MET A 193 -1.06 -11.81 -8.76
CA MET A 193 -2.50 -12.05 -8.97
C MET A 193 -2.93 -11.83 -10.43
N ASP A 194 -1.99 -11.74 -11.39
CA ASP A 194 -2.25 -11.55 -12.83
C ASP A 194 -3.23 -12.59 -13.40
N TYR A 195 -3.18 -13.83 -12.90
CA TYR A 195 -3.94 -14.95 -13.45
C TYR A 195 -4.84 -15.64 -12.43
N GLY A 196 -5.29 -14.91 -11.42
CA GLY A 196 -6.19 -15.43 -10.39
C GLY A 196 -5.52 -15.68 -9.05
N LEU A 197 -6.35 -15.85 -8.02
CA LEU A 197 -5.96 -16.26 -6.67
C LEU A 197 -6.43 -17.71 -6.42
N PRO A 198 -5.56 -18.71 -6.55
CA PRO A 198 -5.93 -20.12 -6.39
C PRO A 198 -5.87 -20.64 -4.95
N GLN A 199 -5.46 -19.81 -3.98
CA GLN A 199 -5.45 -20.20 -2.56
C GLN A 199 -6.84 -20.60 -2.05
N ARG A 200 -6.88 -21.43 -1.00
CA ARG A 200 -8.12 -21.84 -0.36
C ARG A 200 -8.61 -20.80 0.65
N CYS A 201 -9.39 -19.85 0.15
CA CYS A 201 -10.01 -18.82 0.98
C CYS A 201 -11.32 -19.25 1.66
N ASP A 202 -11.83 -20.46 1.38
CA ASP A 202 -12.99 -21.04 2.10
C ASP A 202 -12.69 -21.36 3.57
N LEU A 203 -11.41 -21.43 3.94
CA LEU A 203 -10.92 -21.61 5.31
C LEU A 203 -10.47 -20.30 5.97
N GLY A 204 -10.44 -19.21 5.21
CA GLY A 204 -9.93 -17.91 5.65
C GLY A 204 -11.02 -16.97 6.17
N THR A 205 -10.61 -15.73 6.35
CA THR A 205 -11.41 -14.62 6.88
C THR A 205 -12.01 -13.75 5.78
N GLY A 206 -11.90 -14.18 4.52
CA GLY A 206 -12.36 -13.43 3.35
C GLY A 206 -12.43 -14.28 2.09
N PRO A 207 -13.21 -13.89 1.06
CA PRO A 207 -13.26 -14.64 -0.19
C PRO A 207 -12.09 -14.28 -1.13
N CYS A 208 -11.71 -15.24 -1.97
CA CYS A 208 -10.85 -15.04 -3.14
C CYS A 208 -11.28 -15.97 -4.29
N SER A 209 -10.82 -15.70 -5.50
CA SER A 209 -11.22 -16.45 -6.70
C SER A 209 -10.12 -16.54 -7.74
N ILE A 210 -10.09 -17.65 -8.48
CA ILE A 210 -9.24 -17.81 -9.68
C ILE A 210 -9.64 -16.89 -10.83
N ASN A 211 -10.84 -16.29 -10.80
CA ASN A 211 -11.31 -15.34 -11.80
C ASN A 211 -10.97 -13.88 -11.44
N GLU A 212 -10.40 -13.65 -10.26
CA GLU A 212 -9.99 -12.33 -9.80
C GLU A 212 -8.57 -12.04 -10.32
N SER A 213 -8.47 -11.23 -11.39
CA SER A 213 -7.19 -10.87 -12.01
C SER A 213 -6.79 -9.46 -11.58
N LEU A 214 -5.69 -9.35 -10.85
CA LEU A 214 -5.11 -8.09 -10.39
C LEU A 214 -3.64 -8.02 -10.81
N PRO A 215 -3.34 -7.76 -12.11
CA PRO A 215 -1.98 -7.71 -12.62
C PRO A 215 -1.03 -6.85 -11.79
N GLY A 216 0.17 -7.38 -11.53
CA GLY A 216 1.23 -6.71 -10.80
C GLY A 216 1.06 -6.64 -9.26
N LEU A 217 -0.12 -6.95 -8.71
CA LEU A 217 -0.28 -7.08 -7.25
C LEU A 217 0.19 -8.48 -6.82
N TRP A 218 1.08 -8.52 -5.85
CA TRP A 218 1.56 -9.77 -5.27
C TRP A 218 0.67 -10.23 -4.12
N GLU A 219 0.39 -11.52 -4.08
CA GLU A 219 0.00 -12.19 -2.85
C GLU A 219 1.26 -12.72 -2.18
N PHE A 220 1.46 -12.33 -0.93
CA PHE A 220 2.46 -12.89 -0.04
C PHE A 220 1.76 -13.77 1.00
N PRO A 221 1.62 -15.08 0.74
CA PRO A 221 0.79 -15.97 1.54
C PRO A 221 1.20 -15.97 3.00
N MET A 222 0.21 -16.04 3.89
CA MET A 222 0.46 -16.21 5.31
C MET A 222 0.48 -17.69 5.67
N TRP A 223 1.66 -18.30 5.67
CA TRP A 223 1.73 -19.73 5.94
C TRP A 223 1.37 -20.07 7.39
N ASP A 224 0.36 -20.93 7.57
CA ASP A 224 -0.09 -21.31 8.91
C ASP A 224 0.96 -22.13 9.66
N VAL A 225 1.00 -21.93 10.99
CA VAL A 225 1.73 -22.80 11.91
C VAL A 225 0.85 -24.02 12.19
N GLN A 226 1.37 -25.22 11.89
CA GLN A 226 0.58 -26.45 11.96
C GLN A 226 1.33 -27.56 12.69
N ASP A 227 0.59 -28.47 13.34
CA ASP A 227 1.20 -29.67 13.93
C ASP A 227 1.60 -30.71 12.86
N ASP A 228 2.17 -31.83 13.27
CA ASP A 228 2.60 -32.92 12.36
C ASP A 228 1.45 -33.66 11.69
N SER A 229 0.21 -33.47 12.15
CA SER A 229 -0.98 -34.00 11.50
C SER A 229 -1.55 -33.05 10.45
N GLY A 230 -0.96 -31.87 10.26
CA GLY A 230 -1.44 -30.84 9.34
C GLY A 230 -2.64 -30.06 9.87
N VAL A 231 -2.84 -30.05 11.19
CA VAL A 231 -3.88 -29.23 11.82
C VAL A 231 -3.33 -27.84 12.07
N VAL A 232 -4.06 -26.81 11.60
CA VAL A 232 -3.78 -25.40 11.89
C VAL A 232 -3.83 -25.15 13.39
N LEU A 233 -2.69 -24.73 13.95
CA LEU A 233 -2.60 -24.27 15.33
C LEU A 233 -2.93 -22.78 15.41
N THR A 234 -2.36 -22.00 14.50
CA THR A 234 -2.64 -20.57 14.34
C THR A 234 -2.13 -20.05 13.00
N ASN A 235 -2.62 -18.87 12.60
CA ASN A 235 -2.08 -18.04 11.53
C ASN A 235 -1.10 -16.96 12.04
N MET A 236 -1.19 -16.59 13.33
CA MET A 236 -0.31 -15.62 13.99
C MET A 236 -0.30 -15.84 15.52
N ASP A 237 0.70 -15.34 16.25
CA ASP A 237 0.76 -15.43 17.72
C ASP A 237 0.55 -16.86 18.32
N PRO A 238 1.38 -17.85 17.94
CA PRO A 238 1.19 -19.26 18.33
C PRO A 238 1.19 -19.48 19.83
N GLN A 239 0.28 -20.28 20.36
CA GLN A 239 0.29 -20.63 21.79
C GLN A 239 1.21 -21.83 22.07
N GLY A 240 1.66 -21.98 23.31
CA GLY A 240 2.52 -23.10 23.74
C GLY A 240 4.00 -22.78 23.63
N ASP A 241 4.82 -23.80 23.36
CA ASP A 241 6.27 -23.66 23.13
C ASP A 241 6.48 -23.11 21.71
N ILE A 242 6.78 -21.82 21.61
CA ILE A 242 6.85 -21.15 20.31
C ILE A 242 8.14 -21.47 19.59
N TYR A 243 9.19 -21.85 20.31
CA TYR A 243 10.44 -22.30 19.73
C TYR A 243 10.21 -23.58 18.93
N GLU A 244 9.57 -24.59 19.53
CA GLU A 244 9.26 -25.85 18.83
C GLU A 244 8.24 -25.64 17.69
N ALA A 245 7.32 -24.69 17.84
CA ALA A 245 6.39 -24.33 16.78
C ALA A 245 7.10 -23.79 15.54
N TYR A 246 7.90 -22.73 15.68
CA TYR A 246 8.60 -22.12 14.54
C TYR A 246 9.77 -22.97 14.04
N LYS A 247 10.47 -23.71 14.92
CA LYS A 247 11.49 -24.69 14.53
C LYS A 247 10.91 -25.72 13.56
N ARG A 248 9.71 -26.25 13.84
CA ARG A 248 9.06 -27.23 12.97
C ARG A 248 8.72 -26.66 11.60
N GLU A 249 8.18 -25.45 11.53
CA GLU A 249 7.90 -24.79 10.24
C GLU A 249 9.20 -24.48 9.47
N PHE A 250 10.26 -24.08 10.19
CA PHE A 250 11.58 -23.89 9.60
C PHE A 250 12.15 -25.18 9.03
N ASP A 251 12.14 -26.28 9.79
CA ASP A 251 12.68 -27.57 9.34
C ASP A 251 11.95 -28.10 8.10
N ARG A 252 10.62 -27.89 8.03
CA ARG A 252 9.80 -28.24 6.86
C ARG A 252 10.20 -27.45 5.62
N SER A 253 10.34 -26.13 5.74
CA SER A 253 10.77 -25.28 4.63
C SER A 253 12.22 -25.56 4.22
N TYR A 254 13.14 -25.60 5.19
CA TYR A 254 14.57 -25.78 4.98
C TYR A 254 14.90 -27.14 4.35
N GLY A 255 14.19 -28.19 4.76
CA GLY A 255 14.30 -29.54 4.20
C GLY A 255 13.41 -29.78 2.96
N GLY A 256 12.54 -28.83 2.63
CA GLY A 256 11.58 -28.90 1.53
C GLY A 256 11.96 -28.00 0.36
N ASN A 257 10.98 -27.27 -0.16
CA ASN A 257 11.13 -26.38 -1.32
C ASN A 257 11.63 -24.96 -0.96
N ARG A 258 12.11 -24.72 0.27
CA ARG A 258 12.66 -23.44 0.74
C ARG A 258 11.70 -22.25 0.67
N SER A 259 10.39 -22.48 0.57
CA SER A 259 9.38 -21.40 0.65
C SER A 259 9.61 -20.57 1.91
N PRO A 260 9.41 -19.24 1.92
CA PRO A 260 9.74 -18.44 3.09
C PRO A 260 9.04 -18.94 4.36
N VAL A 261 9.69 -18.78 5.50
CA VAL A 261 9.10 -19.07 6.81
C VAL A 261 8.50 -17.78 7.36
N GLY A 262 7.18 -17.78 7.54
CA GLY A 262 6.44 -16.67 8.13
C GLY A 262 6.47 -16.68 9.65
N VAL A 263 6.91 -15.59 10.27
CA VAL A 263 6.78 -15.33 11.71
C VAL A 263 5.91 -14.09 11.89
N TYR A 264 4.60 -14.31 11.98
CA TYR A 264 3.60 -13.25 12.07
C TYR A 264 3.15 -13.07 13.52
N ILE A 265 3.40 -11.89 14.10
CA ILE A 265 3.17 -11.65 15.52
C ILE A 265 2.66 -10.24 15.81
N HIS A 266 2.09 -10.06 17.00
CA HIS A 266 1.94 -8.74 17.63
C HIS A 266 2.98 -8.55 18.73
N ALA A 267 3.61 -7.38 18.78
CA ALA A 267 4.57 -7.02 19.84
C ALA A 267 3.96 -7.18 21.24
N ALA A 268 2.68 -6.83 21.41
CA ALA A 268 1.96 -7.00 22.67
C ALA A 268 1.92 -8.46 23.14
N TRP A 269 1.75 -9.40 22.20
CA TRP A 269 1.82 -10.82 22.49
C TRP A 269 3.24 -11.23 22.90
N LEU A 270 4.28 -10.70 22.26
CA LEU A 270 5.68 -11.03 22.56
C LEU A 270 6.26 -10.33 23.80
N MET A 271 5.51 -9.47 24.49
CA MET A 271 5.96 -8.85 25.76
C MET A 271 6.13 -9.87 26.90
N ASP A 272 5.52 -11.06 26.79
CA ASP A 272 5.78 -12.14 27.74
C ASP A 272 7.24 -12.61 27.66
N LYS A 273 7.90 -12.66 28.81
CA LYS A 273 9.34 -12.97 28.90
C LYS A 273 9.68 -14.37 28.39
N THR A 274 8.78 -15.33 28.56
CA THR A 274 8.99 -16.72 28.13
C THR A 274 8.94 -16.78 26.62
N ARG A 275 7.88 -16.21 26.03
CA ARG A 275 7.75 -16.12 24.57
C ARG A 275 8.88 -15.33 23.93
N ASN A 276 9.27 -14.20 24.53
CA ASN A 276 10.41 -13.43 24.04
C ASN A 276 11.70 -14.28 24.03
N ALA A 277 11.99 -15.02 25.10
CA ALA A 277 13.17 -15.88 25.18
C ALA A 277 13.12 -17.03 24.15
N GLU A 278 11.96 -17.69 24.00
CA GLU A 278 11.75 -18.75 23.00
C GLU A 278 11.87 -18.23 21.56
N MET A 279 11.40 -17.01 21.28
CA MET A 279 11.60 -16.36 19.98
C MET A 279 13.09 -16.13 19.69
N ASN A 280 13.85 -15.61 20.65
CA ASN A 280 15.30 -15.45 20.51
C ASN A 280 15.98 -16.82 20.28
N GLN A 281 15.52 -17.87 20.95
CA GLN A 281 16.04 -19.22 20.72
C GLN A 281 15.76 -19.70 19.29
N PHE A 282 14.58 -19.43 18.75
CA PHE A 282 14.23 -19.75 17.36
C PHE A 282 15.09 -18.97 16.36
N VAL A 283 15.25 -17.66 16.54
CA VAL A 283 16.09 -16.82 15.66
C VAL A 283 17.53 -17.34 15.61
N ASN A 284 18.11 -17.69 16.77
CA ASN A 284 19.43 -18.30 16.84
C ASN A 284 19.49 -19.67 16.13
N TYR A 285 18.46 -20.50 16.27
CA TYR A 285 18.38 -21.78 15.57
C TYR A 285 18.35 -21.58 14.05
N ALA A 286 17.48 -20.71 13.54
CA ALA A 286 17.38 -20.43 12.12
C ALA A 286 18.70 -19.90 11.54
N LEU A 287 19.32 -18.92 12.20
CA LEU A 287 20.61 -18.33 11.80
C LEU A 287 21.80 -19.30 11.91
N SER A 288 21.68 -20.40 12.66
CA SER A 288 22.71 -21.44 12.73
C SER A 288 22.78 -22.34 11.48
N HIS A 289 21.79 -22.24 10.59
CA HIS A 289 21.74 -23.00 9.34
C HIS A 289 22.35 -22.21 8.18
N GLU A 290 23.05 -22.93 7.30
CA GLU A 290 23.69 -22.33 6.13
C GLU A 290 22.64 -21.73 5.18
N ASN A 291 22.98 -20.59 4.60
CA ASN A 291 22.17 -19.85 3.63
C ASN A 291 20.81 -19.38 4.19
N THR A 292 20.67 -19.21 5.50
CA THR A 292 19.47 -18.63 6.11
C THR A 292 19.58 -17.12 6.27
N TRP A 293 18.52 -16.40 5.89
CA TRP A 293 18.45 -14.95 5.92
C TRP A 293 17.11 -14.49 6.49
N PHE A 294 17.17 -13.66 7.52
CA PHE A 294 16.03 -12.83 7.92
C PHE A 294 15.95 -11.64 6.97
N VAL A 295 14.80 -11.45 6.35
CA VAL A 295 14.60 -10.45 5.31
C VAL A 295 13.22 -9.81 5.46
N THR A 296 13.02 -8.65 4.85
CA THR A 296 11.68 -8.08 4.75
C THR A 296 10.86 -8.77 3.67
N ILE A 297 9.54 -8.58 3.65
CA ILE A 297 8.69 -9.16 2.60
C ILE A 297 9.10 -8.62 1.22
N SER A 298 9.33 -7.31 1.11
CA SER A 298 9.79 -6.69 -0.14
C SER A 298 11.11 -7.29 -0.64
N GLU A 299 12.05 -7.66 0.25
CA GLU A 299 13.31 -8.28 -0.14
C GLU A 299 13.14 -9.71 -0.69
N VAL A 300 12.14 -10.47 -0.21
CA VAL A 300 11.79 -11.77 -0.79
C VAL A 300 11.22 -11.58 -2.20
N ILE A 301 10.29 -10.64 -2.38
CA ILE A 301 9.69 -10.34 -3.69
C ILE A 301 10.78 -9.84 -4.67
N GLU A 302 11.71 -9.01 -4.21
CA GLU A 302 12.84 -8.54 -5.01
C GLU A 302 13.73 -9.71 -5.49
N TRP A 303 14.04 -10.65 -4.60
CA TRP A 303 14.76 -11.87 -5.00
C TRP A 303 13.93 -12.72 -5.98
N MET A 304 12.61 -12.84 -5.80
CA MET A 304 11.78 -13.64 -6.69
C MET A 304 11.71 -13.10 -8.12
N LYS A 305 11.77 -11.77 -8.30
CA LYS A 305 11.78 -11.13 -9.62
C LYS A 305 13.05 -11.44 -10.43
N ASP A 306 14.19 -11.59 -9.77
CA ASP A 306 15.46 -11.99 -10.39
C ASP A 306 16.18 -13.04 -9.52
N PRO A 307 15.70 -14.30 -9.52
CA PRO A 307 16.12 -15.29 -8.55
C PRO A 307 17.55 -15.76 -8.85
N VAL A 308 18.39 -15.69 -7.83
CA VAL A 308 19.79 -16.11 -7.86
C VAL A 308 20.05 -17.20 -6.82
N ASP A 309 21.08 -18.01 -7.05
CA ASP A 309 21.50 -19.03 -6.09
C ASP A 309 21.99 -18.42 -4.76
N ALA A 310 22.05 -19.25 -3.72
CA ALA A 310 22.39 -18.85 -2.37
C ALA A 310 23.77 -18.17 -2.23
N ILE A 311 24.76 -18.57 -3.02
CA ILE A 311 26.11 -17.99 -2.98
C ILE A 311 26.07 -16.60 -3.61
N THR A 312 25.40 -16.48 -4.76
CA THR A 312 25.22 -15.21 -5.46
C THR A 312 24.43 -14.22 -4.58
N TYR A 313 23.35 -14.66 -3.94
CA TYR A 313 22.59 -13.84 -3.00
C TYR A 313 23.45 -13.36 -1.83
N ALA A 314 24.23 -14.24 -1.20
CA ALA A 314 25.13 -13.88 -0.11
C ALA A 314 26.15 -12.80 -0.53
N ASN A 315 26.72 -12.91 -1.74
CA ASN A 315 27.64 -11.92 -2.28
C ASN A 315 26.96 -10.56 -2.52
N GLN A 316 25.73 -10.55 -3.04
CA GLN A 316 24.94 -9.33 -3.22
C GLN A 316 24.64 -8.66 -1.87
N ARG A 317 24.27 -9.42 -0.83
CA ARG A 317 24.03 -8.89 0.52
C ARG A 317 25.30 -8.32 1.15
N ASN A 318 26.43 -9.00 1.01
CA ASN A 318 27.73 -8.50 1.47
C ASN A 318 28.13 -7.18 0.77
N ALA A 319 27.82 -7.05 -0.52
CA ALA A 319 28.11 -5.84 -1.28
C ALA A 319 27.18 -4.66 -0.92
N LYS A 320 25.90 -4.93 -0.61
CA LYS A 320 24.92 -3.91 -0.17
C LYS A 320 25.30 -3.28 1.17
N GLY A 321 25.92 -4.05 2.08
CA GLY A 321 26.32 -3.55 3.39
C GLY A 321 25.14 -3.35 4.35
N CYS A 322 25.36 -2.57 5.42
CA CYS A 322 24.40 -2.33 6.51
C CYS A 322 24.02 -0.85 6.65
N ASP A 323 24.26 -0.06 5.61
CA ASP A 323 24.01 1.37 5.68
C ASP A 323 22.51 1.63 5.88
N PRO A 324 22.15 2.63 6.72
CA PRO A 324 20.76 2.99 6.91
C PRO A 324 20.18 3.63 5.63
N PRO A 325 18.85 3.66 5.47
CA PRO A 325 18.22 4.34 4.35
C PRO A 325 18.58 5.82 4.31
N THR A 326 18.68 6.39 3.10
CA THR A 326 19.02 7.81 2.88
C THR A 326 17.91 8.58 2.16
N ASP A 327 16.76 7.94 1.96
CA ASP A 327 15.65 8.42 1.13
C ASP A 327 14.55 9.12 1.95
N MET A 328 14.62 9.07 3.27
CA MET A 328 13.79 9.89 4.14
C MET A 328 14.25 11.35 4.15
N TRP A 329 13.27 12.25 4.09
CA TRP A 329 13.49 13.68 4.28
C TRP A 329 13.07 14.11 5.68
N PHE A 330 13.87 14.98 6.31
CA PHE A 330 13.60 15.50 7.66
C PHE A 330 13.56 17.03 7.65
N PRO A 331 12.55 17.66 8.28
CA PRO A 331 12.47 19.12 8.43
C PRO A 331 13.69 19.74 9.13
N SER A 332 14.29 19.05 10.09
CA SER A 332 15.55 19.45 10.76
C SER A 332 16.78 19.37 9.86
N GLY A 333 16.68 18.73 8.69
CA GLY A 333 17.78 18.42 7.77
C GLY A 333 18.51 17.12 8.07
N SER A 334 18.23 16.44 9.19
CA SER A 334 18.83 15.15 9.55
C SER A 334 17.96 14.34 10.49
N PHE A 335 18.07 13.00 10.46
CA PHE A 335 17.35 12.12 11.38
C PHE A 335 17.65 12.45 12.86
N CYS A 336 16.59 12.65 13.66
CA CYS A 336 16.68 12.97 15.08
C CYS A 336 16.81 11.70 15.92
N GLN A 337 18.02 11.21 16.17
CA GLN A 337 18.21 9.89 16.79
C GLN A 337 17.98 9.89 18.32
N GLY A 338 17.23 8.91 18.83
CA GLY A 338 17.25 8.49 20.23
C GLY A 338 16.47 9.40 21.18
N ILE A 339 15.40 10.04 20.69
CA ILE A 339 14.58 10.97 21.47
C ILE A 339 13.23 10.35 21.77
N THR A 340 13.10 9.73 22.94
CA THR A 340 11.81 9.19 23.36
C THR A 340 10.92 10.29 23.92
N CYS A 341 9.78 10.58 23.29
CA CYS A 341 8.87 11.63 23.71
C CYS A 341 7.66 11.09 24.50
N VAL A 342 7.89 10.73 25.77
CA VAL A 342 6.82 10.23 26.66
C VAL A 342 6.07 11.40 27.29
N ASN A 343 4.72 11.42 27.26
CA ASN A 343 3.86 12.51 27.78
C ASN A 343 4.09 13.90 27.15
N GLY A 344 4.46 13.92 25.87
CA GLY A 344 4.63 15.12 25.07
C GLY A 344 4.39 14.85 23.59
N ASN A 345 4.64 15.86 22.76
CA ASN A 345 4.70 15.71 21.31
C ASN A 345 6.13 15.93 20.82
N PHE A 346 6.60 15.06 19.94
CA PHE A 346 7.90 15.22 19.30
C PHE A 346 7.86 16.37 18.28
N SER A 347 9.00 17.05 18.07
CA SER A 347 9.16 18.10 17.06
C SER A 347 10.31 17.79 16.12
N ASP A 348 9.95 17.53 14.86
CA ASP A 348 10.87 17.15 13.78
C ASP A 348 11.73 18.30 13.29
N THR A 349 11.37 19.55 13.63
CA THR A 349 12.16 20.73 13.27
C THR A 349 13.28 20.98 14.27
N SER A 350 13.00 20.86 15.58
CA SER A 350 13.99 21.12 16.62
C SER A 350 14.68 19.86 17.14
N CYS A 351 14.22 18.66 16.74
CA CYS A 351 14.62 17.40 17.35
C CYS A 351 14.47 17.45 18.89
N GLU A 352 13.29 17.85 19.38
CA GLU A 352 13.04 17.94 20.84
C GLU A 352 11.64 17.44 21.19
N CYS A 353 11.48 16.91 22.40
CA CYS A 353 10.17 16.60 22.95
C CYS A 353 9.54 17.84 23.60
N VAL A 354 8.30 18.15 23.22
CA VAL A 354 7.50 19.24 23.77
C VAL A 354 6.56 18.67 24.82
N CYS A 355 6.79 18.98 26.09
CA CYS A 355 6.07 18.33 27.19
C CYS A 355 4.64 18.86 27.34
N ALA A 356 3.70 17.97 27.65
CA ALA A 356 2.31 18.34 27.86
C ALA A 356 2.18 19.36 29.00
N ALA A 357 1.61 20.53 28.67
CA ALA A 357 1.35 21.64 29.59
C ALA A 357 2.59 22.17 30.35
N GLU A 358 3.80 22.01 29.79
CA GLU A 358 5.07 22.46 30.39
C GLU A 358 5.01 23.92 30.84
N PHE A 359 4.59 24.80 29.93
CA PHE A 359 4.56 26.25 30.13
C PHE A 359 3.22 26.78 30.67
N ILE A 360 2.22 25.91 30.92
CA ILE A 360 0.89 26.31 31.41
C ILE A 360 0.85 26.29 32.94
N THR A 361 1.12 27.42 33.59
CA THR A 361 1.25 27.50 35.06
C THR A 361 -0.02 27.15 35.85
N ALA A 362 -1.20 27.22 35.23
CA ALA A 362 -2.49 26.94 35.87
C ALA A 362 -2.87 25.45 35.93
N GLN A 363 -2.09 24.56 35.31
CA GLN A 363 -2.43 23.14 35.16
C GLN A 363 -1.25 22.22 35.50
N PRO A 364 -1.53 21.00 35.99
CA PRO A 364 -0.52 19.95 36.05
C PRO A 364 -0.01 19.64 34.64
N GLY A 365 1.18 19.07 34.56
CA GLY A 365 1.83 18.77 33.30
C GLY A 365 3.19 18.14 33.56
N TRP A 366 3.97 18.03 32.49
CA TRP A 366 5.27 17.38 32.51
C TRP A 366 6.37 18.36 32.09
N CYS A 367 7.58 18.04 32.52
CA CYS A 367 8.81 18.75 32.29
C CYS A 367 9.84 17.78 31.73
N ILE A 368 10.81 18.33 31.03
CA ILE A 368 11.88 17.53 30.46
C ILE A 368 12.78 16.97 31.56
N ASP A 369 13.11 15.70 31.44
CA ASP A 369 14.17 15.07 32.22
C ASP A 369 15.53 15.54 31.67
N PRO A 370 16.40 16.13 32.51
CA PRO A 370 17.67 16.67 32.04
C PRO A 370 18.62 15.60 31.50
N GLU A 371 18.49 14.34 31.95
CA GLU A 371 19.31 13.21 31.54
C GLU A 371 18.73 12.54 30.29
N THR A 372 17.46 12.15 30.33
CA THR A 372 16.85 11.34 29.26
C THR A 372 16.24 12.16 28.13
N LYS A 373 16.07 13.48 28.31
CA LYS A 373 15.37 14.40 27.39
C LYS A 373 13.90 14.04 27.12
N ALA A 374 13.33 13.08 27.83
CA ALA A 374 11.93 12.70 27.78
C ALA A 374 11.08 13.55 28.73
N CYS A 375 9.76 13.66 28.50
CA CYS A 375 8.85 14.39 29.39
C CYS A 375 8.34 13.53 30.55
N THR A 376 9.26 13.10 31.41
CA THR A 376 8.98 12.18 32.54
C THR A 376 8.99 12.87 33.91
N VAL A 377 9.36 14.15 34.00
CA VAL A 377 9.41 14.88 35.28
C VAL A 377 8.08 15.61 35.50
N PRO A 378 7.27 15.27 36.51
CA PRO A 378 6.00 15.95 36.74
C PRO A 378 6.20 17.37 37.32
N LYS A 379 5.33 18.30 36.93
CA LYS A 379 5.30 19.64 37.53
C LYS A 379 4.89 19.58 38.99
N VAL A 380 5.52 20.42 39.81
CA VAL A 380 5.23 20.54 41.23
C VAL A 380 4.36 21.78 41.46
N TYR A 381 3.31 21.64 42.27
CA TYR A 381 2.47 22.77 42.66
C TYR A 381 3.13 23.57 43.78
N ASP A 382 3.39 24.86 43.53
CA ASP A 382 3.87 25.80 44.53
C ASP A 382 2.68 26.54 45.16
N ASN A 383 2.47 26.33 46.46
CA ASN A 383 1.39 26.95 47.22
C ASN A 383 1.55 28.47 47.43
N THR A 384 2.79 28.98 47.36
CA THR A 384 3.11 30.40 47.54
C THR A 384 2.65 31.21 46.35
N VAL A 385 2.98 30.75 45.14
CA VAL A 385 2.63 31.43 43.88
C VAL A 385 1.36 30.86 43.22
N ARG A 386 0.77 29.81 43.81
CA ARG A 386 -0.45 29.13 43.35
C ARG A 386 -0.36 28.65 41.90
N ALA A 387 0.80 28.13 41.52
CA ALA A 387 1.11 27.72 40.15
C ALA A 387 1.88 26.39 40.13
N PHE A 388 1.74 25.65 39.04
CA PHE A 388 2.57 24.49 38.73
C PHE A 388 3.85 24.95 38.04
N ALA A 389 5.00 24.46 38.49
CA ALA A 389 6.31 24.76 37.93
C ALA A 389 7.18 23.50 37.81
N CYS A 390 8.13 23.54 36.87
CA CYS A 390 9.13 22.48 36.75
C CYS A 390 10.14 22.55 37.90
N PRO A 391 10.56 21.41 38.46
CA PRO A 391 11.64 21.35 39.43
C PRO A 391 12.94 21.96 38.88
N ALA A 392 13.81 22.44 39.77
CA ALA A 392 15.12 22.95 39.39
C ALA A 392 15.92 21.87 38.64
N GLY A 393 16.47 22.23 37.47
CA GLY A 393 17.14 21.29 36.55
C GLY A 393 16.27 20.83 35.37
N SER A 394 14.94 20.94 35.49
CA SER A 394 13.96 20.62 34.43
C SER A 394 13.24 21.86 33.89
N VAL A 395 13.74 23.06 34.20
CA VAL A 395 13.16 24.33 33.75
C VAL A 395 13.71 24.65 32.36
N ARG A 396 12.83 24.82 31.38
CA ARG A 396 13.15 25.39 30.08
C ARG A 396 12.51 26.77 29.92
N ASP A 397 13.14 27.60 29.10
CA ASP A 397 12.49 28.82 28.63
C ASP A 397 11.36 28.46 27.67
N PRO A 398 10.23 29.20 27.68
CA PRO A 398 9.20 29.01 26.68
C PRO A 398 9.82 29.15 25.29
N PRO A 399 9.50 28.25 24.33
CA PRO A 399 9.98 28.40 22.98
C PRO A 399 9.63 29.81 22.51
N LYS A 400 10.65 30.55 22.05
CA LYS A 400 10.47 31.84 21.41
C LYS A 400 9.46 31.59 20.31
N ALA A 401 8.31 32.27 20.32
CA ALA A 401 7.26 32.03 19.34
C ALA A 401 7.89 32.06 17.94
N ALA A 402 8.15 30.86 17.38
CA ALA A 402 8.43 30.75 15.97
C ALA A 402 7.21 31.39 15.33
N ALA A 403 7.42 32.37 14.46
CA ALA A 403 6.34 32.85 13.63
C ALA A 403 5.74 31.57 13.04
N ALA A 404 4.52 31.22 13.49
CA ALA A 404 3.76 30.19 12.81
C ALA A 404 3.81 30.64 11.37
N ALA A 405 4.49 29.89 10.51
CA ALA A 405 4.32 30.07 9.09
C ALA A 405 2.80 30.07 8.94
N ALA A 406 2.26 31.19 8.45
CA ALA A 406 0.84 31.26 8.18
C ALA A 406 0.49 29.97 7.44
N PRO A 407 -0.63 29.29 7.79
CA PRO A 407 -1.05 28.15 7.00
C PRO A 407 -1.01 28.62 5.56
N THR A 408 -0.07 28.09 4.78
CA THR A 408 -0.09 28.27 3.34
C THR A 408 -1.46 27.78 2.96
N ASP A 409 -2.27 28.69 2.47
CA ASP A 409 -3.65 28.44 2.14
C ASP A 409 -3.67 27.25 1.18
N VAL A 410 -4.03 26.07 1.69
CA VAL A 410 -4.11 24.82 0.93
C VAL A 410 -5.20 24.94 -0.15
N SER A 411 -5.97 26.03 -0.17
CA SER A 411 -6.94 26.33 -1.22
C SER A 411 -6.35 26.96 -2.48
N THR A 412 -5.07 27.37 -2.50
CA THR A 412 -4.41 27.79 -3.74
C THR A 412 -3.31 26.79 -4.08
N ALA A 413 -3.68 25.68 -4.72
CA ALA A 413 -2.71 24.91 -5.50
C ALA A 413 -1.94 25.90 -6.41
N SER A 414 -0.63 25.72 -6.55
CA SER A 414 0.20 26.61 -7.38
C SER A 414 -0.29 26.71 -8.83
N CYS A 415 -1.07 25.71 -9.27
CA CYS A 415 -1.69 25.61 -10.59
C CYS A 415 -2.99 26.41 -10.77
N GLY A 416 -3.52 27.05 -9.72
CA GLY A 416 -4.67 27.96 -9.83
C GLY A 416 -6.05 27.29 -9.87
N HIS A 417 -6.16 26.03 -9.41
CA HIS A 417 -7.41 25.30 -9.18
C HIS A 417 -7.36 24.57 -7.81
N PRO A 418 -8.48 24.08 -7.27
CA PRO A 418 -8.47 23.18 -6.10
C PRO A 418 -7.76 21.86 -6.40
N LEU A 419 -7.32 21.12 -5.37
CA LEU A 419 -6.76 19.78 -5.56
C LEU A 419 -7.76 18.87 -6.30
N GLN A 420 -7.24 18.08 -7.25
CA GLN A 420 -8.03 17.10 -7.98
C GLN A 420 -8.41 15.95 -7.04
N ASP A 421 -9.71 15.62 -6.97
CA ASP A 421 -10.16 14.43 -6.25
C ASP A 421 -10.04 13.19 -7.16
N PHE A 422 -9.55 12.08 -6.61
CA PHE A 422 -9.30 10.84 -7.35
C PHE A 422 -9.26 9.62 -6.42
N VAL A 423 -9.49 8.44 -6.99
CA VAL A 423 -9.45 7.15 -6.28
C VAL A 423 -8.40 6.17 -6.85
N GLY A 424 -7.76 6.57 -7.95
CA GLY A 424 -6.70 5.80 -8.59
C GLY A 424 -5.97 6.64 -9.64
N LEU A 425 -4.71 6.26 -9.88
CA LEU A 425 -3.83 6.90 -10.86
C LEU A 425 -3.07 5.82 -11.64
N GLY A 426 -2.77 6.11 -12.91
CA GLY A 426 -1.94 5.26 -13.76
C GLY A 426 -1.01 6.09 -14.64
N ILE A 427 0.20 5.58 -14.88
CA ILE A 427 1.16 6.17 -15.80
C ILE A 427 1.97 5.06 -16.48
N SER A 428 2.33 5.25 -17.75
CA SER A 428 3.18 4.27 -18.46
C SER A 428 4.59 4.20 -17.88
N GLY A 429 5.12 2.99 -17.72
CA GLY A 429 6.52 2.79 -17.33
C GLY A 429 6.84 1.32 -17.08
N THR A 430 8.12 1.04 -16.87
CA THR A 430 8.63 -0.32 -16.59
C THR A 430 8.96 -0.54 -15.12
N ASP A 431 8.78 0.47 -14.28
CA ASP A 431 9.06 0.43 -12.85
C ASP A 431 7.96 -0.32 -12.07
N ASP A 432 8.20 -0.60 -10.78
CA ASP A 432 7.18 -1.24 -9.93
C ASP A 432 5.97 -0.33 -9.64
N ASN A 433 4.84 -0.93 -9.25
CA ASN A 433 3.57 -0.23 -9.03
C ASN A 433 3.68 0.97 -8.07
N ALA A 434 4.52 0.86 -7.03
CA ALA A 434 4.67 1.90 -6.03
C ALA A 434 5.46 3.09 -6.58
N ALA A 435 6.51 2.83 -7.35
CA ALA A 435 7.29 3.85 -8.04
C ALA A 435 6.43 4.59 -9.08
N LEU A 436 5.68 3.85 -9.90
CA LEU A 436 4.79 4.44 -10.92
C LEU A 436 3.67 5.29 -10.30
N TYR A 437 3.02 4.82 -9.23
CA TYR A 437 2.00 5.60 -8.53
C TYR A 437 2.58 6.89 -7.91
N THR A 438 3.74 6.80 -7.27
CA THR A 438 4.43 7.97 -6.70
C THR A 438 4.82 8.98 -7.77
N GLN A 439 5.24 8.49 -8.94
CA GLN A 439 5.49 9.33 -10.09
C GLN A 439 4.21 9.98 -10.61
N ALA A 440 3.10 9.24 -10.71
CA ALA A 440 1.81 9.73 -11.17
C ALA A 440 1.21 10.79 -10.25
N LEU A 441 1.39 10.67 -8.93
CA LEU A 441 0.92 11.66 -7.95
C LEU A 441 1.40 13.08 -8.25
N ARG A 442 2.58 13.25 -8.86
CA ARG A 442 3.14 14.55 -9.23
C ARG A 442 2.33 15.32 -10.26
N ALA A 443 1.35 14.68 -10.91
CA ALA A 443 0.44 15.35 -11.85
C ALA A 443 -0.87 15.81 -11.19
N VAL A 444 -1.10 15.47 -9.92
CA VAL A 444 -2.35 15.78 -9.19
C VAL A 444 -2.08 16.31 -7.77
N ASP A 445 -0.82 16.58 -7.43
CA ASP A 445 -0.38 17.10 -6.12
C ASP A 445 -0.67 18.60 -5.93
N GLY A 446 -1.21 19.27 -6.96
CA GLY A 446 -1.48 20.71 -6.97
C GLY A 446 -0.23 21.59 -7.17
N SER A 447 0.91 20.99 -7.47
CA SER A 447 2.18 21.66 -7.74
C SER A 447 2.50 21.64 -9.24
N CYS A 448 2.55 22.82 -9.88
CA CYS A 448 2.90 22.93 -11.30
C CYS A 448 4.42 22.85 -11.55
N ASP A 449 5.21 22.79 -10.47
CA ASP A 449 6.67 22.69 -10.50
C ASP A 449 7.16 21.23 -10.43
N THR A 450 6.28 20.30 -10.05
CA THR A 450 6.53 18.85 -10.02
C THR A 450 5.86 18.22 -11.23
N CYS A 451 6.51 17.23 -11.84
CA CYS A 451 5.95 16.56 -13.01
C CYS A 451 6.14 15.05 -12.95
N ALA A 452 5.08 14.34 -13.33
CA ALA A 452 5.11 12.93 -13.69
C ALA A 452 5.68 12.78 -15.09
N SER A 453 6.46 11.72 -15.32
CA SER A 453 7.10 11.50 -16.62
C SER A 453 6.99 10.06 -17.08
N ALA A 454 6.79 9.85 -18.37
CA ALA A 454 6.77 8.54 -18.99
C ALA A 454 7.45 8.63 -20.35
N ARG A 455 8.40 7.74 -20.61
CA ARG A 455 9.30 7.81 -21.77
C ARG A 455 9.43 6.44 -22.46
N ALA A 456 8.31 5.92 -22.95
CA ALA A 456 8.27 4.73 -23.78
C ALA A 456 8.29 5.10 -25.29
N PRO A 457 9.04 4.35 -26.13
CA PRO A 457 9.09 4.59 -27.58
C PRO A 457 7.76 4.36 -28.31
N SER A 458 6.87 3.55 -27.74
CA SER A 458 5.56 3.17 -28.29
C SER A 458 4.44 4.17 -27.98
N GLY A 459 4.77 5.29 -27.33
CA GLY A 459 3.79 6.23 -26.77
C GLY A 459 3.54 5.97 -25.28
N ASN A 460 2.97 6.98 -24.63
CA ASN A 460 2.79 7.03 -23.18
C ASN A 460 1.38 7.52 -22.84
N PHE A 461 0.92 7.21 -21.64
CA PHE A 461 -0.35 7.70 -21.13
C PHE A 461 -0.26 8.09 -19.66
N PHE A 462 -1.26 8.84 -19.23
CA PHE A 462 -1.59 9.12 -17.84
C PHE A 462 -3.10 8.93 -17.65
N THR A 463 -3.51 8.21 -16.62
CA THR A 463 -4.92 7.92 -16.32
C THR A 463 -5.26 8.41 -14.92
N LEU A 464 -6.39 9.10 -14.82
CA LEU A 464 -7.02 9.54 -13.59
C LEU A 464 -8.34 8.81 -13.40
N VAL A 465 -8.55 8.19 -12.23
CA VAL A 465 -9.82 7.56 -11.87
C VAL A 465 -10.57 8.47 -10.91
N LEU A 466 -11.71 8.99 -11.36
CA LEU A 466 -12.58 9.88 -10.59
C LEU A 466 -13.36 9.09 -9.53
N PRO A 467 -13.64 9.70 -8.36
CA PRO A 467 -14.37 9.06 -7.26
C PRO A 467 -15.79 8.63 -7.64
N ALA A 468 -16.42 9.37 -8.56
CA ALA A 468 -17.75 9.08 -9.07
C ALA A 468 -17.78 9.22 -10.58
N ARG A 469 -18.76 8.55 -11.20
CA ARG A 469 -19.06 8.73 -12.62
C ARG A 469 -19.40 10.20 -12.87
N THR A 470 -18.64 10.85 -13.75
CA THR A 470 -18.68 12.29 -13.92
C THR A 470 -18.94 12.63 -15.38
N SER A 471 -19.89 13.52 -15.62
CA SER A 471 -20.05 14.20 -16.90
C SER A 471 -19.01 15.30 -16.98
N VAL A 472 -17.88 14.98 -17.61
CA VAL A 472 -16.75 15.90 -17.79
C VAL A 472 -17.18 17.05 -18.69
N SER A 473 -16.74 18.26 -18.35
CA SER A 473 -16.95 19.48 -19.14
C SER A 473 -15.64 20.03 -19.69
N SER A 474 -14.57 19.97 -18.89
CA SER A 474 -13.24 20.37 -19.33
C SER A 474 -12.14 19.60 -18.60
N VAL A 475 -11.01 19.45 -19.28
CA VAL A 475 -9.77 18.94 -18.70
C VAL A 475 -8.71 20.01 -18.88
N GLN A 476 -8.16 20.52 -17.78
CA GLN A 476 -7.02 21.42 -17.76
C GLN A 476 -5.74 20.59 -17.64
N LEU A 477 -4.76 20.87 -18.49
CA LEU A 477 -3.51 20.13 -18.57
C LEU A 477 -2.33 21.09 -18.55
N THR A 478 -1.32 20.81 -17.72
CA THR A 478 -0.02 21.48 -17.76
C THR A 478 1.06 20.44 -17.97
N THR A 479 1.90 20.63 -19.00
CA THR A 479 2.99 19.70 -19.33
C THR A 479 4.35 20.37 -19.15
N GLY A 480 5.34 19.66 -18.62
CA GLY A 480 6.70 20.19 -18.42
C GLY A 480 7.50 20.26 -19.73
N GLU A 481 7.16 19.40 -20.68
CA GLU A 481 7.70 19.39 -22.03
C GLU A 481 6.56 19.46 -23.06
N SER A 482 6.85 19.93 -24.29
CA SER A 482 5.83 20.03 -25.33
C SER A 482 5.38 18.65 -25.81
N ALA A 483 4.08 18.38 -25.75
CA ALA A 483 3.49 17.15 -26.29
C ALA A 483 2.56 17.45 -27.47
N LYS A 484 2.69 16.70 -28.56
CA LYS A 484 1.90 16.85 -29.78
C LYS A 484 1.15 15.58 -30.13
N GLY A 485 -0.05 15.74 -30.67
CA GLY A 485 -0.88 14.61 -31.07
C GLY A 485 -1.47 13.89 -29.86
N ALA A 486 -1.76 14.62 -28.78
CA ALA A 486 -2.33 14.02 -27.58
C ALA A 486 -3.84 13.76 -27.77
N PHE A 487 -4.33 12.72 -27.11
CA PHE A 487 -5.72 12.31 -27.08
C PHE A 487 -6.20 12.27 -25.64
N ILE A 488 -7.45 12.66 -25.41
CA ILE A 488 -8.13 12.49 -24.13
C ILE A 488 -9.27 11.51 -24.36
N PHE A 489 -9.31 10.46 -23.56
CA PHE A 489 -10.38 9.46 -23.53
C PHE A 489 -11.16 9.61 -22.23
N VAL A 490 -12.49 9.51 -22.31
CA VAL A 490 -13.35 9.56 -21.12
C VAL A 490 -14.44 8.50 -21.22
N GLY A 491 -14.55 7.67 -20.19
CA GLY A 491 -15.60 6.67 -20.11
C GLY A 491 -15.51 5.80 -18.85
N ASP A 492 -16.27 4.72 -18.84
CA ASP A 492 -16.37 3.82 -17.69
C ASP A 492 -15.51 2.55 -17.87
N GLU A 493 -14.97 2.33 -19.07
CA GLU A 493 -14.13 1.17 -19.36
C GLU A 493 -12.72 1.41 -18.83
N ALA A 494 -12.21 0.38 -18.19
CA ALA A 494 -10.91 0.41 -17.57
C ALA A 494 -9.88 -0.30 -18.49
N SER A 495 -10.36 -1.05 -19.49
CA SER A 495 -9.52 -1.72 -20.47
C SER A 495 -8.57 -0.76 -21.19
N ASN A 496 -7.37 -1.27 -21.48
CA ASN A 496 -6.29 -0.53 -22.17
C ASN A 496 -5.99 0.84 -21.52
N ASN A 497 -5.99 0.90 -20.19
CA ASN A 497 -5.70 2.13 -19.46
C ASN A 497 -6.71 3.25 -19.67
N GLY A 498 -7.96 2.87 -19.95
CA GLY A 498 -9.03 3.77 -20.29
C GLY A 498 -8.94 4.32 -21.72
N MET A 499 -7.95 3.89 -22.53
CA MET A 499 -7.81 4.30 -23.93
C MET A 499 -8.81 3.62 -24.88
N ASP A 500 -9.50 2.57 -24.42
CA ASP A 500 -10.61 1.96 -25.19
C ASP A 500 -11.92 2.76 -25.05
N ASN A 501 -11.97 3.73 -24.14
CA ASN A 501 -13.12 4.62 -24.00
C ASN A 501 -13.30 5.52 -25.22
N PRO A 502 -14.47 6.16 -25.39
CA PRO A 502 -14.65 7.17 -26.42
C PRO A 502 -13.63 8.32 -26.32
N VAL A 503 -13.04 8.68 -27.46
CA VAL A 503 -12.17 9.85 -27.58
C VAL A 503 -12.99 11.10 -27.33
N CYS A 504 -12.63 11.83 -26.30
CA CYS A 504 -13.24 13.09 -25.93
C CYS A 504 -12.59 14.28 -26.63
N ALA A 505 -11.27 14.25 -26.80
CA ALA A 505 -10.50 15.23 -27.54
C ALA A 505 -9.32 14.56 -28.24
N MET A 506 -8.94 15.06 -29.40
CA MET A 506 -7.90 14.46 -30.25
C MET A 506 -6.96 15.51 -30.84
N ASN A 507 -5.76 15.05 -31.22
CA ASN A 507 -4.75 15.87 -31.89
C ASN A 507 -4.39 17.16 -31.13
N LEU A 508 -4.36 17.08 -29.80
CA LEU A 508 -4.03 18.21 -28.96
C LEU A 508 -2.54 18.57 -29.10
N ASN A 509 -2.27 19.87 -29.02
CA ASN A 509 -0.92 20.43 -28.97
C ASN A 509 -0.74 21.11 -27.61
N LEU A 510 -0.01 20.46 -26.73
CA LEU A 510 0.25 20.90 -25.37
C LEU A 510 1.62 21.58 -25.33
N PRO A 511 1.70 22.92 -25.17
CA PRO A 511 2.97 23.62 -25.02
C PRO A 511 3.58 23.34 -23.64
N ALA A 512 4.92 23.28 -23.58
CA ALA A 512 5.63 23.21 -22.31
C ALA A 512 5.27 24.39 -21.39
N ASN A 513 5.11 24.08 -20.10
CA ASN A 513 4.88 25.00 -19.00
C ASN A 513 3.70 25.97 -19.20
N THR A 514 2.69 25.54 -19.95
CA THR A 514 1.49 26.33 -20.24
C THR A 514 0.26 25.49 -19.95
N ALA A 515 -0.62 26.00 -19.08
CA ALA A 515 -1.91 25.36 -18.83
C ALA A 515 -2.81 25.48 -20.08
N VAL A 516 -3.31 24.34 -20.55
CA VAL A 516 -4.24 24.24 -21.68
C VAL A 516 -5.55 23.68 -21.17
N SER A 517 -6.63 24.45 -21.34
CA SER A 517 -7.98 23.96 -21.05
C SER A 517 -8.59 23.35 -22.31
N VAL A 518 -8.97 22.08 -22.22
CA VAL A 518 -9.57 21.30 -23.29
C VAL A 518 -11.03 21.07 -22.97
N ASN A 519 -11.92 21.53 -23.84
CA ASN A 519 -13.33 21.19 -23.73
C ASN A 519 -13.51 19.71 -24.05
N CYS A 520 -14.11 18.99 -23.11
CA CYS A 520 -14.29 17.55 -23.20
C CYS A 520 -15.65 17.19 -22.60
N THR A 521 -16.56 16.64 -23.41
CA THR A 521 -17.95 16.34 -23.01
C THR A 521 -18.23 14.85 -22.82
N GLY A 522 -17.23 14.07 -22.42
CA GLY A 522 -17.38 12.66 -22.14
C GLY A 522 -18.02 12.40 -20.77
N THR A 523 -18.59 11.22 -20.58
CA THR A 523 -19.13 10.80 -19.27
C THR A 523 -18.46 9.50 -18.85
N GLY A 524 -17.88 9.49 -17.66
CA GLY A 524 -17.14 8.31 -17.20
C GLY A 524 -16.49 8.48 -15.84
N LYS A 525 -15.87 7.39 -15.35
CA LYS A 525 -14.95 7.43 -14.21
C LYS A 525 -13.49 7.59 -14.63
N TYR A 526 -13.11 7.12 -15.80
CA TYR A 526 -11.74 7.14 -16.30
C TYR A 526 -11.53 8.35 -17.20
N VAL A 527 -10.46 9.11 -16.92
CA VAL A 527 -9.96 10.17 -17.80
C VAL A 527 -8.52 9.87 -18.14
N THR A 528 -8.25 9.58 -19.42
CA THR A 528 -6.92 9.15 -19.87
C THR A 528 -6.37 10.13 -20.89
N LEU A 529 -5.18 10.66 -20.61
CA LEU A 529 -4.36 11.40 -21.57
C LEU A 529 -3.37 10.42 -22.22
N ALA A 530 -3.44 10.24 -23.53
CA ALA A 530 -2.44 9.48 -24.29
C ALA A 530 -1.63 10.40 -25.21
N VAL A 531 -0.34 10.15 -25.32
CA VAL A 531 0.59 10.86 -26.21
C VAL A 531 1.48 9.87 -26.96
N PRO A 532 1.80 10.14 -28.25
CA PRO A 532 2.58 9.22 -29.08
C PRO A 532 4.08 9.21 -28.77
N LYS A 533 4.54 10.05 -27.85
CA LYS A 533 5.94 10.22 -27.45
C LYS A 533 6.02 10.43 -25.94
N ASP A 534 7.17 10.87 -25.46
CA ASP A 534 7.42 11.24 -24.06
C ASP A 534 6.28 12.11 -23.51
N LEU A 535 5.76 11.69 -22.36
CA LEU A 535 4.81 12.44 -21.55
C LEU A 535 5.56 13.04 -20.38
N VAL A 536 5.48 14.35 -20.20
CA VAL A 536 5.89 15.03 -18.97
C VAL A 536 4.72 15.90 -18.54
N ILE A 537 3.89 15.38 -17.64
CA ILE A 537 2.68 16.04 -17.17
C ILE A 537 2.89 16.55 -15.75
N CYS A 538 2.71 17.85 -15.55
CA CYS A 538 2.89 18.52 -14.26
C CYS A 538 1.55 18.76 -13.56
N ASP A 539 0.47 18.88 -14.32
CA ASP A 539 -0.85 19.02 -13.74
C ASP A 539 -1.94 18.49 -14.68
N ILE A 540 -2.94 17.81 -14.10
CA ILE A 540 -4.20 17.45 -14.73
C ILE A 540 -5.36 17.72 -13.78
N TYR A 541 -6.28 18.57 -14.21
CA TYR A 541 -7.47 18.92 -13.46
C TYR A 541 -8.73 18.71 -14.31
N VAL A 542 -9.64 17.87 -13.83
CA VAL A 542 -10.89 17.51 -14.50
C VAL A 542 -12.05 18.25 -13.86
N THR A 543 -12.74 19.05 -14.66
CA THR A 543 -13.98 19.71 -14.28
C THR A 543 -15.16 18.94 -14.86
N GLY A 544 -16.18 18.72 -14.04
CA GLY A 544 -17.41 18.05 -14.45
C GLY A 544 -18.46 18.06 -13.35
N ALA A 545 -19.60 17.42 -13.63
CA ALA A 545 -20.66 17.22 -12.65
C ALA A 545 -20.94 15.72 -12.47
N PRO A 546 -21.36 15.26 -11.28
CA PRO A 546 -21.78 13.89 -11.09
C PRO A 546 -22.82 13.48 -12.13
N ALA A 547 -22.57 12.37 -12.82
CA ALA A 547 -23.48 11.82 -13.81
C ALA A 547 -24.59 11.04 -13.11
N THR A 548 -25.82 11.13 -13.61
CA THR A 548 -26.95 10.34 -13.11
C THR A 548 -26.61 8.85 -13.19
N PRO A 549 -26.90 8.05 -12.14
CA PRO A 549 -26.70 6.59 -12.19
C PRO A 549 -27.41 5.99 -13.40
N LEU A 550 -26.74 5.06 -14.10
CA LEU A 550 -27.41 4.25 -15.12
C LEU A 550 -28.58 3.54 -14.44
N ALA A 551 -29.80 3.73 -14.94
CA ALA A 551 -30.94 2.96 -14.51
C ALA A 551 -30.61 1.48 -14.72
N SER A 552 -30.61 0.69 -13.64
CA SER A 552 -30.48 -0.76 -13.75
C SER A 552 -31.54 -1.26 -14.74
N PRO A 553 -31.19 -2.12 -15.72
CA PRO A 553 -32.21 -2.68 -16.59
C PRO A 553 -33.17 -3.49 -15.72
N SER A 554 -34.43 -3.06 -15.67
CA SER A 554 -35.51 -3.86 -15.11
C SER A 554 -35.54 -5.23 -15.81
N PRO A 555 -35.74 -6.34 -15.08
CA PRO A 555 -35.79 -7.65 -15.70
C PRO A 555 -37.10 -7.77 -16.51
N GLU A 556 -37.01 -7.69 -17.83
CA GLU A 556 -38.13 -8.08 -18.70
C GLU A 556 -38.26 -9.60 -18.78
N PRO A 557 -39.50 -10.13 -18.91
CA PRO A 557 -39.79 -11.54 -18.73
C PRO A 557 -39.36 -12.38 -19.94
N VAL A 558 -38.83 -13.57 -19.66
CA VAL A 558 -38.44 -14.59 -20.64
C VAL A 558 -39.61 -14.96 -21.56
N GLY A 559 -39.45 -14.74 -22.87
CA GLY A 559 -40.35 -15.20 -23.93
C GLY A 559 -39.59 -15.96 -25.03
N ASN A 560 -40.03 -17.18 -25.31
CA ASN A 560 -39.41 -18.21 -26.17
C ASN A 560 -39.32 -17.86 -27.68
N PRO A 561 -38.47 -18.55 -28.47
CA PRO A 561 -38.07 -18.17 -29.82
C PRO A 561 -39.00 -18.71 -30.93
N GLY A 562 -39.17 -17.95 -32.02
CA GLY A 562 -39.84 -18.44 -33.23
C GLY A 562 -40.01 -17.43 -34.39
N GLN A 563 -39.14 -17.56 -35.40
CA GLN A 563 -39.36 -17.38 -36.86
C GLN A 563 -39.63 -15.98 -37.48
N SER A 564 -38.59 -15.48 -38.16
CA SER A 564 -38.48 -15.02 -39.58
C SER A 564 -39.58 -14.15 -40.25
N ALA A 565 -39.21 -12.93 -40.65
CA ALA A 565 -39.33 -12.40 -42.03
C ALA A 565 -38.69 -10.99 -42.20
N THR A 566 -37.82 -10.83 -43.21
CA THR A 566 -37.45 -9.56 -43.91
C THR A 566 -38.39 -9.38 -45.12
N PRO A 567 -38.41 -8.27 -45.94
CA PRO A 567 -37.52 -7.09 -46.07
C PRO A 567 -38.31 -5.73 -46.01
N THR A 568 -37.80 -4.49 -46.11
CA THR A 568 -36.85 -3.86 -47.04
C THR A 568 -36.49 -2.43 -46.57
N ALA A 569 -35.29 -1.99 -46.99
CA ALA A 569 -34.48 -0.80 -46.70
C ALA A 569 -35.10 0.62 -46.63
N THR A 570 -34.47 1.50 -45.84
CA THR A 570 -33.77 2.71 -46.36
C THR A 570 -32.81 3.36 -45.33
N ALA A 571 -31.54 3.48 -45.76
CA ALA A 571 -30.48 4.44 -45.41
C ALA A 571 -30.05 4.67 -43.94
N THR A 572 -28.87 4.16 -43.58
CA THR A 572 -28.07 4.53 -42.39
C THR A 572 -26.79 5.27 -42.79
N SER A 573 -26.23 5.96 -41.80
CA SER A 573 -25.19 6.98 -41.77
C SER A 573 -23.76 6.58 -42.19
N ASP A 574 -23.58 5.74 -43.21
CA ASP A 574 -22.25 5.24 -43.62
C ASP A 574 -21.56 6.05 -44.75
N ASP A 575 -22.10 7.19 -45.16
CA ASP A 575 -21.57 7.94 -46.32
C ASP A 575 -20.70 9.16 -45.97
N LEU A 576 -20.44 9.43 -44.68
CA LEU A 576 -19.56 10.52 -44.23
C LEU A 576 -18.16 10.08 -43.80
N VAL A 577 -17.94 8.77 -43.63
CA VAL A 577 -16.63 8.21 -43.20
C VAL A 577 -15.78 7.77 -44.40
N SER A 578 -16.41 7.45 -45.54
CA SER A 578 -15.69 6.99 -46.74
C SER A 578 -15.06 8.12 -47.58
N GLN A 579 -15.26 9.39 -47.23
CA GLN A 579 -14.65 10.54 -47.93
C GLN A 579 -13.42 11.15 -47.22
N LEU A 580 -13.04 10.68 -46.03
CA LEU A 580 -11.87 11.20 -45.30
C LEU A 580 -10.62 10.32 -45.39
N LEU A 581 -10.69 9.15 -46.05
CA LEU A 581 -9.58 8.20 -46.12
C LEU A 581 -8.82 8.17 -47.46
N ASN A 582 -9.10 9.09 -48.38
CA ASN A 582 -8.32 9.25 -49.60
C ASN A 582 -7.71 10.66 -49.66
N GLU A 583 -6.56 10.84 -49.02
CA GLU A 583 -5.43 11.54 -49.64
C GLU A 583 -4.14 11.24 -48.86
N THR A 584 -3.11 10.98 -49.66
CA THR A 584 -1.81 10.40 -49.31
C THR A 584 -0.88 11.32 -48.50
N ASN A 585 -0.15 10.69 -47.57
CA ASN A 585 1.13 11.06 -46.93
C ASN A 585 1.10 11.61 -45.49
N SER A 586 1.88 10.91 -44.64
CA SER A 586 2.20 11.11 -43.21
C SER A 586 1.18 10.55 -42.20
N ASP A 587 1.37 9.28 -41.85
CA ASP A 587 0.59 8.48 -40.93
C ASP A 587 1.12 8.56 -39.49
N GLY A 588 0.51 9.46 -38.70
CA GLY A 588 0.55 9.47 -37.22
C GLY A 588 -0.48 8.51 -36.62
N SER A 589 -0.42 7.24 -37.01
CA SER A 589 -1.25 6.17 -36.43
C SER A 589 -0.60 5.66 -35.15
N PHE A 590 -1.33 5.75 -34.03
CA PHE A 590 -0.98 5.07 -32.78
C PHE A 590 -1.08 3.56 -33.04
N GLN A 591 0.06 2.87 -33.07
CA GLN A 591 0.07 1.41 -33.12
C GLN A 591 -0.36 0.90 -31.75
N THR A 592 -1.58 0.38 -31.69
CA THR A 592 -2.04 -0.50 -30.62
C THR A 592 -1.06 -1.66 -30.50
N THR A 593 -0.47 -1.86 -29.32
CA THR A 593 0.42 -2.99 -29.03
C THR A 593 -0.35 -4.30 -28.99
N SER A 594 -0.70 -4.81 -30.16
CA SER A 594 -0.78 -6.24 -30.44
C SER A 594 -0.67 -6.40 -31.95
N GLU A 595 0.36 -7.12 -32.38
CA GLU A 595 0.67 -7.52 -33.77
C GLU A 595 1.65 -6.60 -34.54
N GLY A 596 2.94 -6.73 -34.23
CA GLY A 596 4.04 -6.28 -35.08
C GLY A 596 5.38 -6.73 -34.52
N GLY A 597 6.01 -7.74 -35.12
CA GLY A 597 7.22 -8.39 -34.59
C GLY A 597 8.43 -7.46 -34.48
N GLY A 598 8.86 -7.23 -33.24
CA GLY A 598 10.12 -6.59 -32.85
C GLY A 598 10.12 -6.45 -31.33
N GLU A 599 11.18 -6.93 -30.67
CA GLU A 599 11.29 -7.01 -29.20
C GLU A 599 11.00 -5.66 -28.51
N ALA A 600 9.81 -5.53 -27.92
CA ALA A 600 9.49 -4.52 -26.92
C ALA A 600 9.43 -5.24 -25.56
N GLY A 601 10.10 -4.67 -24.55
CA GLY A 601 10.07 -5.18 -23.19
C GLY A 601 8.66 -5.20 -22.59
N PRO A 602 8.47 -5.88 -21.46
CA PRO A 602 7.17 -6.02 -20.80
C PRO A 602 6.62 -4.64 -20.36
N ASP A 603 5.31 -4.46 -20.55
CA ASP A 603 4.56 -3.24 -20.23
C ASP A 603 3.74 -3.46 -18.94
N TYR A 604 4.16 -2.81 -17.85
CA TYR A 604 3.54 -2.91 -16.51
C TYR A 604 2.44 -1.89 -16.28
N SER A 605 1.99 -1.24 -17.34
CA SER A 605 1.05 -0.13 -17.27
C SER A 605 -0.39 -0.53 -16.93
N ARG A 606 -0.70 -1.83 -16.83
CA ARG A 606 -2.02 -2.37 -16.43
C ARG A 606 -2.19 -2.40 -14.92
N LEU A 607 -2.51 -1.25 -14.33
CA LEU A 607 -2.88 -1.16 -12.93
C LEU A 607 -4.38 -0.87 -12.79
N GLY A 608 -5.10 -1.73 -12.06
CA GLY A 608 -6.29 -1.29 -11.33
C GLY A 608 -7.61 -1.26 -12.09
N MET A 609 -7.81 -2.05 -13.15
CA MET A 609 -8.82 -1.71 -14.14
C MET A 609 -9.82 -2.80 -14.53
N GLU A 610 -10.51 -3.40 -13.54
CA GLU A 610 -11.91 -3.85 -13.61
C GLU A 610 -12.55 -3.91 -12.20
N GLY A 611 -13.84 -3.53 -12.04
CA GLY A 611 -14.73 -4.10 -11.01
C GLY A 611 -15.34 -3.21 -9.91
N VAL A 612 -16.31 -2.32 -10.22
CA VAL A 612 -17.38 -1.96 -9.25
C VAL A 612 -18.74 -1.91 -9.95
N ASN A 613 -19.65 -2.77 -9.50
CA ASN A 613 -21.07 -2.85 -9.91
C ASN A 613 -21.83 -1.60 -9.39
N PRO A 614 -22.68 -0.93 -10.18
CA PRO A 614 -23.33 0.32 -9.76
C PRO A 614 -24.49 0.06 -8.80
N GLY A 615 -24.20 0.03 -7.51
CA GLY A 615 -25.20 -0.02 -6.44
C GLY A 615 -24.91 1.05 -5.39
N THR A 616 -25.65 2.15 -5.45
CA THR A 616 -25.79 3.24 -4.46
C THR A 616 -24.81 3.25 -3.27
N ASP A 617 -23.61 3.78 -3.50
CA ASP A 617 -22.74 4.26 -2.43
C ASP A 617 -23.04 5.73 -2.10
N PRO A 618 -22.94 6.12 -0.82
CA PRO A 618 -23.14 7.50 -0.39
C PRO A 618 -22.11 8.42 -1.05
N THR A 619 -22.57 9.61 -1.43
CA THR A 619 -21.73 10.65 -2.03
C THR A 619 -20.62 11.10 -1.07
N HIS A 620 -19.51 11.64 -1.59
CA HIS A 620 -18.42 12.24 -0.78
C HIS A 620 -18.96 13.24 0.26
N ASP A 621 -19.98 14.04 -0.09
CA ASP A 621 -20.63 14.97 0.82
C ASP A 621 -21.46 14.27 1.91
N GLU A 622 -22.10 13.15 1.60
CA GLU A 622 -22.81 12.31 2.59
C GLU A 622 -21.83 11.57 3.51
N LEU A 623 -20.67 11.15 3.00
CA LEU A 623 -19.58 10.58 3.79
C LEU A 623 -18.98 11.65 4.71
N VAL A 624 -18.69 12.85 4.22
CA VAL A 624 -18.19 13.97 5.03
C VAL A 624 -19.21 14.41 6.08
N GLN A 625 -20.52 14.42 5.76
CA GLN A 625 -21.57 14.71 6.75
C GLN A 625 -21.75 13.58 7.77
N GLN A 626 -21.68 12.32 7.35
CA GLN A 626 -21.69 11.18 8.27
C GLN A 626 -20.46 11.21 9.18
N LEU A 627 -19.26 11.44 8.65
CA LEU A 627 -18.01 11.57 9.39
C LEU A 627 -18.05 12.73 10.39
N THR A 628 -18.59 13.89 9.99
CA THR A 628 -18.78 15.04 10.89
C THR A 628 -19.77 14.70 12.00
N SER A 629 -20.88 14.02 11.68
CA SER A 629 -21.90 13.64 12.67
C SER A 629 -21.40 12.57 13.65
N THR A 630 -20.57 11.64 13.21
CA THR A 630 -19.96 10.59 14.04
C THR A 630 -18.88 11.17 14.93
N TYR A 631 -18.04 12.08 14.40
CA TYR A 631 -17.05 12.83 15.18
C TYR A 631 -17.71 13.70 16.27
N GLU A 632 -18.82 14.38 15.96
CA GLU A 632 -19.58 15.15 16.96
C GLU A 632 -20.25 14.26 18.01
N GLN A 633 -20.73 13.07 17.63
CA GLN A 633 -21.28 12.07 18.56
C GLN A 633 -20.20 11.49 19.48
N GLU A 634 -19.00 11.20 18.97
CA GLU A 634 -17.87 10.72 19.76
C GLU A 634 -17.35 11.80 20.73
N ILE A 635 -17.27 13.07 20.30
CA ILE A 635 -16.98 14.19 21.20
C ILE A 635 -18.06 14.35 22.27
N ALA A 636 -19.34 14.15 21.95
CA ALA A 636 -20.43 14.20 22.92
C ALA A 636 -20.34 13.04 23.95
N VAL A 637 -19.96 11.84 23.51
CA VAL A 637 -19.74 10.68 24.38
C VAL A 637 -18.51 10.90 25.28
N ILE A 638 -17.38 11.39 24.74
CA ILE A 638 -16.17 11.72 25.51
C ILE A 638 -16.45 12.81 26.56
N ASN A 639 -17.25 13.83 26.21
CA ASN A 639 -17.68 14.88 27.13
C ASN A 639 -18.72 14.41 28.16
N SER A 640 -19.46 13.33 27.87
CA SER A 640 -20.42 12.72 28.81
C SER A 640 -19.73 11.83 29.85
N VAL A 641 -18.60 11.20 29.49
CA VAL A 641 -17.79 10.35 30.38
C VAL A 641 -16.95 11.17 31.37
N HIS A 642 -16.65 12.44 31.07
CA HIS A 642 -15.87 13.34 31.94
C HIS A 642 -16.66 14.08 33.04
N LYS A 643 -17.96 13.82 33.22
CA LYS A 643 -18.74 14.42 34.33
C LYS A 643 -18.72 13.54 35.59
N ALA A 644 -17.62 13.60 36.35
CA ALA A 644 -17.60 13.17 37.76
C ALA A 644 -18.22 14.26 38.69
N PRO A 645 -18.71 13.88 39.89
CA PRO A 645 -19.88 14.50 40.52
C PRO A 645 -19.56 15.79 41.30
N LYS A 646 -20.48 16.77 41.22
CA LYS A 646 -20.45 17.96 42.08
C LYS A 646 -20.63 17.55 43.56
N LYS A 647 -19.56 17.68 44.35
CA LYS A 647 -19.60 17.59 45.82
C LYS A 647 -20.58 18.60 46.40
N LYS A 648 -21.49 18.11 47.25
CA LYS A 648 -22.26 18.89 48.21
C LYS A 648 -21.29 19.68 49.10
N GLN A 649 -21.45 20.99 49.18
CA GLN A 649 -21.11 21.76 50.39
C GLN A 649 -22.38 22.42 50.89
N GLY A 650 -22.73 22.11 52.14
CA GLY A 650 -23.85 22.68 52.84
C GLY A 650 -23.50 24.02 53.48
N GLY A 651 -24.50 24.90 53.51
CA GLY A 651 -24.97 25.58 54.71
C GLY A 651 -24.12 26.72 55.30
N LYS A 652 -24.61 27.96 55.12
CA LYS A 652 -24.87 28.96 56.18
C LYS A 652 -25.62 30.14 55.55
N LYS A 653 -26.90 30.32 55.91
CA LYS A 653 -27.44 31.23 56.95
C LYS A 653 -27.47 32.72 56.57
N ASP A 654 -28.70 33.20 56.43
CA ASP A 654 -29.28 34.49 56.88
C ASP A 654 -28.68 35.83 56.43
N ARG A 655 -29.45 36.59 55.64
CA ARG A 655 -30.07 37.90 55.98
C ARG A 655 -30.76 38.47 54.72
N LYS A 656 -32.10 38.57 54.70
CA LYS A 656 -32.97 39.70 55.10
C LYS A 656 -32.86 40.94 54.17
N LEU A 657 -33.99 41.21 53.50
CA LEU A 657 -34.53 42.47 52.96
C LEU A 657 -33.58 43.69 52.93
N MET A 658 -33.27 44.20 51.74
CA MET A 658 -33.98 45.28 51.05
C MET A 658 -33.47 45.39 49.61
#